data_AF-A0A388QQV5-F1
#
_entry.id   AF-A0A388QQV5-F1
#
_cell.length_a   1.000
_cell.length_b   1.000
_cell.length_c   1.000
_cell.angle_alpha   90.00
_cell.angle_beta   90.00
_cell.angle_gamma   90.00
#
_symmetry.space_group_name_H-M   'P 1'
#
loop_
_entity.id
_entity.type
_entity.pdbx_description
1 polymer ?
#
loop_
_entity_poly.entity_id
_entity_poly.type
_entity_poly.pdbx_seq_one_letter_code
_entity_poly.pdbx_strand_id
1 'polypeptide(L)'
;MTPSPVSPPVSWTQRACFFLFVYGALAAISLWFAYELRFNGGTLLVGAEQAKVDAFLDLQRPYALLWVVPLKFVLLGLFGQFRGVFYYFRLHDALRMAAALLVATLVMLTLPSLVGAISAANPACLPRGVSLVDFNLSLLLFVGFRVSIRTLRERFSGQERTSGVVERIVIVGAGRSGEQLATELRTRRGHGLEPVCFVDDNPAKHGLDIHGLPVVGGPERLPDLVEKFAVTEVILALPSNSAKRIREISALALRSNLRVLVVPSMEDLAGGRIRASDLRPVSVEDLLGRQPAELDDAAIAAMIAGRTVLITGAGGSIGLEICRQVAARNPGRLLLLDQCEVLLYQAEQELISAGAGALITPLVGDVTDEDRLREVFTRFRPTLVLHAAAHKHVPLMESQPGEALKNNVLGTALLARLASEHAVEQFVLISSDKAVNPTNVMGASKRLSELVVQGPAGPPREPHPVCRGALWQRARLLRLGHPHLPQADRRGRPRHRDPPGREALLHDHPRGRRPGPAERRARGGRRHPRARDGRAPQDRRCRPAAHRAQRLSSRYRYRNQDRGPAAWGENWSKSSSTTASSTGPPRTRASSVSSPPPRTTRPSVACWTGSGNSSRWRAPPASRASGRSFRSTCPTSTRFFEVRASQPDPDGHAGAMARPSTSAPVVGIIMGSQSDWETMVHAADTLKLLGVAFESEVVSAHRTPLKLKDYALAAKKRGLKVIIAGAGGAAHLPGMAAALTVLPVMGVPVQSKALDGIDSLLSIVQMPAGIPVHTFAIGRAGAINAALGAAAILALNDVALAKKLDAYRARQTKAVLDNPLPGRKGKQR
;
A
#
# COMPACT_ATOMS: atom_id res chain seq x y z
N MET A 1 2.83 30.12 9.59
CA MET A 1 3.13 31.22 8.63
C MET A 1 1.81 31.77 8.12
N THR A 2 1.73 33.08 7.84
CA THR A 2 0.75 33.60 6.89
C THR A 2 1.12 33.11 5.48
N PRO A 3 0.15 32.87 4.58
CA PRO A 3 0.46 32.73 3.17
C PRO A 3 1.06 34.06 2.67
N SER A 4 2.15 33.99 1.91
CA SER A 4 2.68 35.17 1.21
C SER A 4 1.65 35.65 0.18
N PRO A 5 1.54 36.98 -0.06
CA PRO A 5 0.66 37.48 -1.11
C PRO A 5 1.12 36.94 -2.46
N VAL A 6 0.23 36.27 -3.17
CA VAL A 6 0.49 35.86 -4.56
C VAL A 6 0.56 37.12 -5.41
N SER A 7 1.72 37.39 -5.99
CA SER A 7 1.94 38.55 -6.85
C SER A 7 0.91 38.58 -7.98
N PRO A 8 0.27 39.72 -8.28
CA PRO A 8 -0.66 39.82 -9.39
C PRO A 8 0.06 39.47 -10.72
N PRO A 9 -0.63 38.83 -11.67
CA PRO A 9 -0.01 38.42 -12.93
C PRO A 9 0.46 39.65 -13.71
N VAL A 10 1.79 39.75 -13.91
CA VAL A 10 2.46 40.85 -14.65
C VAL A 10 1.72 41.13 -15.95
N SER A 11 1.26 42.37 -16.13
CA SER A 11 0.35 42.72 -17.23
C SER A 11 1.00 42.57 -18.60
N TRP A 12 0.18 42.42 -19.64
CA TRP A 12 0.68 42.40 -21.02
C TRP A 12 1.45 43.68 -21.37
N THR A 13 0.97 44.84 -20.90
CA THR A 13 1.65 46.13 -21.09
C THR A 13 3.02 46.19 -20.40
N GLN A 14 3.14 45.72 -19.15
CA GLN A 14 4.43 45.66 -18.44
C GLN A 14 5.44 44.77 -19.17
N ARG A 15 5.00 43.62 -19.72
CA ARG A 15 5.85 42.73 -20.52
C ARG A 15 6.27 43.38 -21.84
N ALA A 16 5.34 44.05 -22.53
CA ALA A 16 5.63 44.76 -23.77
C ALA A 16 6.65 45.89 -23.56
N CYS A 17 6.49 46.71 -22.52
CA CYS A 17 7.44 47.76 -22.17
C CYS A 17 8.82 47.20 -21.79
N PHE A 18 8.88 46.10 -21.03
CA PHE A 18 10.15 45.43 -20.70
C PHE A 18 10.88 44.94 -21.96
N PHE A 19 10.18 44.24 -22.87
CA PHE A 19 10.80 43.79 -24.12
C PHE A 19 11.18 44.96 -25.04
N LEU A 20 10.37 46.02 -25.12
CA LEU A 20 10.70 47.23 -25.89
C LEU A 20 11.98 47.90 -25.40
N PHE A 21 12.09 48.13 -24.09
CA PHE A 21 13.28 48.74 -23.48
C PHE A 21 14.52 47.87 -23.70
N VAL A 22 14.45 46.58 -23.34
CA VAL A 22 15.63 45.70 -23.38
C VAL A 22 16.04 45.36 -24.81
N TYR A 23 15.10 45.03 -25.71
CA TYR A 23 15.45 44.68 -27.10
C TYR A 23 15.81 45.91 -27.92
N GLY A 24 15.20 47.07 -27.63
CA GLY A 24 15.64 48.36 -28.17
C GLY A 24 17.09 48.67 -27.78
N ALA A 25 17.42 48.54 -26.49
CA ALA A 25 18.78 48.75 -25.99
C ALA A 25 19.79 47.77 -26.63
N LEU A 26 19.50 46.47 -26.66
CA LEU A 26 20.40 45.47 -27.29
C LEU A 26 20.60 45.72 -28.79
N ALA A 27 19.56 46.15 -29.52
CA ALA A 27 19.65 46.49 -30.94
C ALA A 27 20.40 47.80 -31.22
N ALA A 28 20.29 48.79 -30.33
CA ALA A 28 21.06 50.03 -30.41
C ALA A 28 22.55 49.79 -30.10
N ILE A 29 22.83 48.99 -29.05
CA ILE A 29 24.19 48.59 -28.66
C ILE A 29 24.86 47.78 -29.79
N SER A 30 24.16 46.81 -30.40
CA SER A 30 24.73 46.01 -31.50
C SER A 30 25.13 46.89 -32.70
N LEU A 31 24.28 47.86 -33.05
CA LEU A 31 24.51 48.74 -34.18
C LEU A 31 25.62 49.76 -33.89
N TRP A 32 25.66 50.34 -32.68
CA TRP A 32 26.73 51.24 -32.26
C TRP A 32 28.09 50.56 -32.31
N PHE A 33 28.22 49.37 -31.70
CA PHE A 33 29.47 48.61 -31.75
C PHE A 33 29.82 48.12 -33.16
N ALA A 34 28.85 47.92 -34.05
CA ALA A 34 29.13 47.62 -35.46
C ALA A 34 29.71 48.81 -36.23
N TYR A 35 29.32 50.04 -35.92
CA TYR A 35 29.99 51.24 -36.44
C TYR A 35 31.39 51.39 -35.86
N GLU A 36 31.56 51.26 -34.53
CA GLU A 36 32.88 51.34 -33.89
C GLU A 36 33.86 50.31 -34.46
N LEU A 37 33.50 49.02 -34.49
CA LEU A 37 34.36 47.98 -35.03
C LEU A 37 34.65 48.12 -36.53
N ARG A 38 33.78 48.80 -37.30
CA ARG A 38 34.00 49.03 -38.73
C ARG A 38 34.91 50.22 -39.02
N PHE A 39 34.90 51.27 -38.20
CA PHE A 39 35.55 52.55 -38.52
C PHE A 39 36.68 52.95 -37.55
N ASN A 40 36.66 52.49 -36.29
CA ASN A 40 37.66 52.85 -35.27
C ASN A 40 38.91 51.92 -35.28
N GLY A 41 38.93 50.90 -36.15
CA GLY A 41 40.01 49.92 -36.25
C GLY A 41 41.23 50.33 -37.09
N GLY A 42 41.45 51.63 -37.35
CA GLY A 42 42.43 52.09 -38.33
C GLY A 42 43.18 53.37 -37.94
N THR A 43 44.23 53.25 -37.13
CA THR A 43 45.20 54.32 -36.76
C THR A 43 46.12 54.75 -37.91
N LEU A 44 45.58 54.84 -39.13
CA LEU A 44 46.32 55.10 -40.39
C LEU A 44 45.73 56.23 -41.24
N LEU A 45 44.58 56.81 -40.87
CA LEU A 45 43.98 57.93 -41.59
C LEU A 45 44.55 59.28 -41.12
N VAL A 46 45.02 60.09 -42.06
CA VAL A 46 45.62 61.40 -41.76
C VAL A 46 44.54 62.49 -41.83
N GLY A 47 44.22 63.07 -40.67
CA GLY A 47 43.55 64.37 -40.50
C GLY A 47 42.31 64.65 -41.37
N ALA A 48 42.53 65.14 -42.60
CA ALA A 48 41.49 65.57 -43.52
C ALA A 48 40.59 64.43 -44.05
N GLU A 49 41.03 63.16 -44.00
CA GLU A 49 40.14 62.03 -44.27
C GLU A 49 39.33 61.63 -43.05
N GLN A 50 39.93 61.69 -41.85
CA GLN A 50 39.25 61.37 -40.60
C GLN A 50 38.05 62.29 -40.37
N ALA A 51 38.22 63.62 -40.53
CA ALA A 51 37.14 64.58 -40.39
C ALA A 51 35.95 64.36 -41.36
N LYS A 52 36.18 63.75 -42.54
CA LYS A 52 35.11 63.37 -43.47
C LYS A 52 34.40 62.10 -43.03
N VAL A 53 35.13 61.13 -42.47
CA VAL A 53 34.57 59.92 -41.88
C VAL A 53 33.71 60.28 -40.67
N ASP A 54 34.19 61.15 -39.78
CA ASP A 54 33.47 61.58 -38.58
C ASP A 54 32.16 62.31 -38.94
N ALA A 55 32.20 63.28 -39.86
CA ALA A 55 31.01 63.98 -40.33
C ALA A 55 29.99 63.06 -41.04
N PHE A 56 30.45 62.04 -41.76
CA PHE A 56 29.59 61.00 -42.34
C PHE A 56 28.95 60.12 -41.25
N LEU A 57 29.71 59.77 -40.20
CA LEU A 57 29.23 58.98 -39.08
C LEU A 57 28.20 59.74 -38.24
N ASP A 58 28.41 61.03 -37.95
CA ASP A 58 27.47 61.87 -37.20
C ASP A 58 26.12 62.01 -37.90
N LEU A 59 26.10 62.04 -39.23
CA LEU A 59 24.85 62.04 -40.00
C LEU A 59 24.25 60.62 -40.12
N GLN A 60 25.05 59.59 -40.41
CA GLN A 60 24.51 58.26 -40.71
C GLN A 60 24.08 57.48 -39.46
N ARG A 61 24.82 57.54 -38.35
CA ARG A 61 24.53 56.79 -37.11
C ARG A 61 23.12 57.06 -36.55
N PRO A 62 22.65 58.32 -36.34
CA PRO A 62 21.32 58.57 -35.80
C PRO A 62 20.20 58.15 -36.76
N TYR A 63 20.37 58.35 -38.07
CA TYR A 63 19.43 57.86 -39.07
C TYR A 63 19.33 56.32 -39.05
N ALA A 64 20.46 55.61 -39.01
CA ALA A 64 20.48 54.16 -38.92
C ALA A 64 19.77 53.66 -37.64
N LEU A 65 20.04 54.26 -36.48
CA LEU A 65 19.34 53.94 -35.22
C LEU A 65 17.82 54.14 -35.34
N LEU A 66 17.38 55.24 -35.96
CA LEU A 66 15.97 55.63 -36.07
C LEU A 66 15.10 54.60 -36.81
N TRP A 67 15.64 53.84 -37.79
CA TRP A 67 14.86 52.83 -38.53
C TRP A 67 15.28 51.39 -38.30
N VAL A 68 16.57 51.10 -38.06
CA VAL A 68 17.05 49.72 -37.84
C VAL A 68 16.54 49.15 -36.52
N VAL A 69 16.49 49.97 -35.45
CA VAL A 69 16.03 49.50 -34.13
C VAL A 69 14.52 49.17 -34.15
N PRO A 70 13.61 50.03 -34.67
CA PRO A 70 12.21 49.66 -34.88
C PRO A 70 12.02 48.46 -35.81
N LEU A 71 12.76 48.37 -36.93
CA LEU A 71 12.68 47.24 -37.86
C LEU A 71 12.98 45.90 -37.17
N LYS A 72 14.09 45.82 -36.42
CA LYS A 72 14.44 44.65 -35.62
C LYS A 72 13.36 44.33 -34.58
N PHE A 73 12.86 45.33 -33.87
CA PHE A 73 11.83 45.14 -32.84
C PHE A 73 10.52 44.57 -33.42
N VAL A 74 10.04 45.11 -34.54
CA VAL A 74 8.84 44.63 -35.25
C VAL A 74 9.05 43.18 -35.73
N LEU A 75 10.17 42.88 -36.38
CA LEU A 75 10.45 41.53 -36.90
C LEU A 75 10.57 40.50 -35.77
N LEU A 76 11.25 40.81 -34.66
CA LEU A 76 11.31 39.93 -33.48
C LEU A 76 9.92 39.69 -32.88
N GLY A 77 9.03 40.70 -32.92
CA GLY A 77 7.63 40.56 -32.52
C GLY A 77 6.82 39.65 -33.43
N LEU A 78 6.93 39.82 -34.75
CA LEU A 78 6.24 39.00 -35.76
C LEU A 78 6.68 37.53 -35.70
N PHE A 79 7.98 37.27 -35.51
CA PHE A 79 8.54 35.92 -35.27
C PHE A 79 8.22 35.38 -33.86
N GLY A 80 7.43 36.09 -33.06
CA GLY A 80 6.81 35.59 -31.84
C GLY A 80 7.64 35.70 -30.57
N GLN A 81 8.77 36.41 -30.57
CA GLN A 81 9.69 36.46 -29.41
C GLN A 81 9.04 37.08 -28.14
N PHE A 82 8.01 37.92 -28.31
CA PHE A 82 7.22 38.49 -27.20
C PHE A 82 6.09 37.57 -26.70
N ARG A 83 5.77 36.49 -27.43
CA ARG A 83 4.76 35.49 -27.02
C ARG A 83 5.34 34.42 -26.09
N GLY A 84 6.68 34.28 -26.07
CA GLY A 84 7.39 33.29 -25.25
C GLY A 84 7.32 33.60 -23.76
N VAL A 85 6.50 32.84 -23.03
CA VAL A 85 6.54 32.74 -21.57
C VAL A 85 7.97 32.34 -21.15
N PHE A 86 8.62 33.12 -20.27
CA PHE A 86 10.06 33.12 -19.91
C PHE A 86 10.72 31.78 -19.50
N TYR A 87 10.00 30.67 -19.51
CA TYR A 87 10.33 29.42 -18.81
C TYR A 87 10.90 28.35 -19.76
N TYR A 88 10.77 28.53 -21.08
CA TYR A 88 11.30 27.60 -22.08
C TYR A 88 11.89 28.35 -23.28
N PHE A 89 13.21 28.56 -23.29
CA PHE A 89 13.96 28.88 -24.51
C PHE A 89 14.47 27.56 -25.11
N ARG A 90 13.86 27.13 -26.22
CA ARG A 90 14.22 25.91 -26.96
C ARG A 90 15.05 26.29 -28.20
N LEU A 91 15.72 25.30 -28.80
CA LEU A 91 16.48 25.48 -30.05
C LEU A 91 15.64 26.15 -31.16
N HIS A 92 14.37 25.81 -31.25
CA HIS A 92 13.40 26.39 -32.18
C HIS A 92 13.17 27.91 -31.98
N ASP A 93 13.24 28.39 -30.73
CA ASP A 93 13.07 29.83 -30.42
C ASP A 93 14.33 30.63 -30.78
N ALA A 94 15.51 30.02 -30.62
CA ALA A 94 16.78 30.55 -31.11
C ALA A 94 16.80 30.62 -32.66
N LEU A 95 16.35 29.56 -33.35
CA LEU A 95 16.24 29.54 -34.81
C LEU A 95 15.27 30.61 -35.33
N ARG A 96 14.11 30.80 -34.67
CA ARG A 96 13.17 31.89 -34.98
C ARG A 96 13.79 33.28 -34.78
N MET A 97 14.64 33.44 -33.76
CA MET A 97 15.32 34.71 -33.49
C MET A 97 16.41 35.00 -34.53
N ALA A 98 17.20 33.99 -34.89
CA ALA A 98 18.18 34.07 -35.98
C ALA A 98 17.52 34.40 -37.32
N ALA A 99 16.38 33.76 -37.64
CA ALA A 99 15.60 34.07 -38.83
C ALA A 99 15.05 35.51 -38.84
N ALA A 100 14.52 35.99 -37.71
CA ALA A 100 14.06 37.39 -37.60
C ALA A 100 15.19 38.41 -37.82
N LEU A 101 16.38 38.16 -37.27
CA LEU A 101 17.56 38.99 -37.47
C LEU A 101 18.09 38.89 -38.91
N LEU A 102 18.06 37.70 -39.51
CA LEU A 102 18.48 37.50 -40.91
C LEU A 102 17.55 38.24 -41.89
N VAL A 103 16.24 38.20 -41.66
CA VAL A 103 15.27 39.01 -42.42
C VAL A 103 15.50 40.50 -42.20
N ALA A 104 15.81 40.94 -40.98
CA ALA A 104 16.17 42.34 -40.73
C ALA A 104 17.40 42.76 -41.53
N THR A 105 18.47 41.95 -41.54
CA THR A 105 19.68 42.20 -42.33
C THR A 105 19.44 42.17 -43.83
N LEU A 106 18.59 41.25 -44.33
CA LEU A 106 18.21 41.23 -45.74
C LEU A 106 17.44 42.50 -46.13
N VAL A 107 16.48 42.95 -45.32
CA VAL A 107 15.77 44.22 -45.53
C VAL A 107 16.74 45.41 -45.46
N MET A 108 17.70 45.42 -44.52
CA MET A 108 18.71 46.49 -44.44
C MET A 108 19.57 46.60 -45.71
N LEU A 109 19.82 45.47 -46.40
CA LEU A 109 20.64 45.43 -47.61
C LEU A 109 19.84 45.69 -48.89
N THR A 110 18.56 45.32 -48.95
CA THR A 110 17.74 45.41 -50.19
C THR A 110 16.79 46.61 -50.23
N LEU A 111 16.32 47.12 -49.09
CA LEU A 111 15.39 48.25 -49.05
C LEU A 111 15.99 49.54 -49.67
N PRO A 112 17.26 49.91 -49.42
CA PRO A 112 17.87 51.06 -50.08
C PRO A 112 17.94 50.89 -51.61
N SER A 113 18.15 49.67 -52.12
CA SER A 113 18.12 49.42 -53.56
C SER A 113 16.73 49.43 -54.18
N LEU A 114 15.70 49.00 -53.44
CA LEU A 114 14.32 48.98 -53.92
C LEU A 114 13.69 50.38 -54.00
N VAL A 115 14.11 51.29 -53.10
CA VAL A 115 13.61 52.68 -53.02
C VAL A 115 14.45 53.65 -53.87
N GLY A 116 15.38 53.15 -54.70
CA GLY A 116 16.27 53.98 -55.53
C GLY A 116 17.36 54.73 -54.74
N ALA A 117 17.48 54.49 -53.44
CA ALA A 117 18.39 55.14 -52.50
C ALA A 117 19.82 54.56 -52.54
N ILE A 118 20.31 54.15 -53.72
CA ILE A 118 21.58 53.42 -53.92
C ILE A 118 22.82 54.33 -53.76
N SER A 119 22.66 55.66 -53.80
CA SER A 119 23.76 56.60 -53.60
C SER A 119 24.41 56.44 -52.23
N ALA A 120 25.74 56.34 -52.18
CA ALA A 120 26.52 56.27 -50.95
C ALA A 120 26.38 57.53 -50.07
N ALA A 121 25.87 58.64 -50.63
CA ALA A 121 25.53 59.85 -49.89
C ALA A 121 24.15 59.80 -49.20
N ASN A 122 23.36 58.74 -49.38
CA ASN A 122 22.05 58.61 -48.74
C ASN A 122 22.17 58.01 -47.32
N PRO A 123 21.75 58.70 -46.25
CA PRO A 123 21.86 58.19 -44.87
C PRO A 123 21.13 56.87 -44.61
N ALA A 124 20.17 56.48 -45.45
CA ALA A 124 19.48 55.18 -45.36
C ALA A 124 20.31 54.00 -45.89
N CYS A 125 21.39 54.20 -46.64
CA CYS A 125 22.19 53.11 -47.19
C CYS A 125 23.33 52.69 -46.24
N LEU A 126 23.08 51.74 -45.33
CA LEU A 126 24.11 51.23 -44.42
C LEU A 126 25.29 50.58 -45.19
N PRO A 127 26.55 50.78 -44.75
CA PRO A 127 27.69 50.07 -45.32
C PRO A 127 27.55 48.56 -45.04
N ARG A 128 27.68 47.72 -46.08
CA ARG A 128 27.47 46.26 -45.99
C ARG A 128 28.25 45.58 -44.85
N GLY A 129 29.45 46.09 -44.54
CA GLY A 129 30.27 45.62 -43.41
C GLY A 129 29.65 45.91 -42.05
N VAL A 130 29.02 47.08 -41.85
CA VAL A 130 28.27 47.40 -40.62
C VAL A 130 27.08 46.44 -40.49
N SER A 131 26.31 46.21 -41.56
CA SER A 131 25.16 45.29 -41.55
C SER A 131 25.54 43.84 -41.21
N LEU A 132 26.72 43.38 -41.63
CA LEU A 132 27.23 42.04 -41.32
C LEU A 132 27.77 41.92 -39.89
N VAL A 133 28.51 42.92 -39.40
CA VAL A 133 28.98 42.95 -38.00
C VAL A 133 27.79 43.09 -37.05
N ASP A 134 26.84 43.97 -37.35
CA ASP A 134 25.60 44.15 -36.59
C ASP A 134 24.74 42.88 -36.54
N PHE A 135 24.64 42.10 -37.62
CA PHE A 135 23.97 40.79 -37.60
C PHE A 135 24.60 39.85 -36.57
N ASN A 136 25.94 39.70 -36.60
CA ASN A 136 26.67 38.81 -35.71
C ASN A 136 26.60 39.29 -34.25
N LEU A 137 26.77 40.59 -34.00
CA LEU A 137 26.61 41.19 -32.66
C LEU A 137 25.18 41.06 -32.15
N SER A 138 24.17 41.30 -33.00
CA SER A 138 22.75 41.12 -32.64
C SER A 138 22.48 39.67 -32.27
N LEU A 139 22.95 38.70 -33.06
CA LEU A 139 22.74 37.29 -32.80
C LEU A 139 23.39 36.88 -31.46
N LEU A 140 24.64 37.30 -31.23
CA LEU A 140 25.37 37.04 -29.99
C LEU A 140 24.69 37.69 -28.77
N LEU A 141 24.30 38.96 -28.86
CA LEU A 141 23.70 39.70 -27.74
C LEU A 141 22.30 39.19 -27.40
N PHE A 142 21.45 38.90 -28.39
CA PHE A 142 20.07 38.45 -28.15
C PHE A 142 20.01 36.98 -27.70
N VAL A 143 20.81 36.09 -28.30
CA VAL A 143 20.94 34.70 -27.82
C VAL A 143 21.63 34.68 -26.47
N GLY A 144 22.73 35.41 -26.32
CA GLY A 144 23.49 35.55 -25.07
C GLY A 144 22.63 36.09 -23.93
N PHE A 145 21.75 37.06 -24.16
CA PHE A 145 20.81 37.57 -23.16
C PHE A 145 19.75 36.53 -22.77
N ARG A 146 19.14 35.81 -23.74
CA ARG A 146 18.19 34.73 -23.45
C ARG A 146 18.83 33.58 -22.67
N VAL A 147 20.04 33.17 -23.06
CA VAL A 147 20.83 32.15 -22.36
C VAL A 147 21.29 32.66 -20.99
N SER A 148 21.68 33.93 -20.85
CA SER A 148 22.02 34.53 -19.56
C SER A 148 20.84 34.54 -18.60
N ILE A 149 19.65 34.96 -19.04
CA ILE A 149 18.43 34.85 -18.21
C ILE A 149 18.15 33.39 -17.85
N ARG A 150 18.30 32.45 -18.79
CA ARG A 150 18.12 31.02 -18.51
C ARG A 150 19.11 30.54 -17.43
N THR A 151 20.42 30.72 -17.62
CA THR A 151 21.46 30.20 -16.73
C THR A 151 21.54 30.95 -15.41
N LEU A 152 21.28 32.26 -15.40
CA LEU A 152 21.10 33.03 -14.17
C LEU A 152 19.88 32.50 -13.41
N ARG A 153 18.74 32.27 -14.07
CA ARG A 153 17.59 31.65 -13.40
C ARG A 153 17.84 30.18 -13.04
N GLU A 154 18.61 29.38 -13.77
CA GLU A 154 18.98 28.02 -13.34
C GLU A 154 19.84 28.04 -12.07
N ARG A 155 20.67 29.08 -11.87
CA ARG A 155 21.47 29.29 -10.65
C ARG A 155 20.67 29.90 -9.48
N PHE A 156 19.76 30.84 -9.73
CA PHE A 156 18.97 31.53 -8.69
C PHE A 156 17.59 30.87 -8.40
N SER A 157 16.93 30.29 -9.39
CA SER A 157 15.73 29.43 -9.23
C SER A 157 16.08 28.01 -8.81
N GLY A 158 17.37 27.68 -8.65
CA GLY A 158 17.81 26.64 -7.72
C GLY A 158 17.37 26.90 -6.27
N GLN A 159 16.78 28.07 -5.99
CA GLN A 159 16.18 28.44 -4.71
C GLN A 159 14.71 28.89 -4.81
N GLU A 160 13.98 28.55 -5.89
CA GLU A 160 12.50 28.53 -5.83
C GLU A 160 12.07 27.38 -4.91
N ARG A 161 12.03 27.68 -3.61
CA ARG A 161 11.58 26.78 -2.55
C ARG A 161 10.12 26.39 -2.79
N THR A 162 9.91 25.23 -3.41
CA THR A 162 8.78 24.39 -3.05
C THR A 162 8.86 24.15 -1.54
N SER A 163 7.93 24.70 -0.76
CA SER A 163 7.93 24.61 0.72
C SER A 163 7.50 23.23 1.25
N GLY A 164 7.91 22.17 0.56
CA GLY A 164 7.96 20.79 1.07
C GLY A 164 9.41 20.42 1.34
N VAL A 165 9.64 19.44 2.20
CA VAL A 165 10.97 18.84 2.37
C VAL A 165 11.33 18.14 1.05
N VAL A 166 12.55 18.36 0.56
CA VAL A 166 13.12 17.53 -0.52
C VAL A 166 13.77 16.35 0.17
N GLU A 167 13.12 15.19 0.07
CA GLU A 167 13.58 13.96 0.69
C GLU A 167 14.78 13.41 -0.09
N ARG A 168 15.89 13.19 0.60
CA ARG A 168 17.16 12.80 0.00
C ARG A 168 17.28 11.28 0.08
N ILE A 169 17.36 10.63 -1.07
CA ILE A 169 17.17 9.18 -1.16
C ILE A 169 18.43 8.43 -1.57
N VAL A 170 18.56 7.20 -1.05
CA VAL A 170 19.51 6.19 -1.51
C VAL A 170 18.77 5.14 -2.33
N ILE A 171 19.30 4.79 -3.50
CA ILE A 171 18.76 3.71 -4.32
C ILE A 171 19.56 2.43 -4.07
N VAL A 172 18.90 1.39 -3.58
CA VAL A 172 19.46 0.06 -3.34
C VAL A 172 19.25 -0.79 -4.60
N GLY A 173 20.34 -1.23 -5.21
CA GLY A 173 20.34 -1.95 -6.48
C GLY A 173 20.71 -1.03 -7.64
N ALA A 174 22.01 -0.94 -7.93
CA ALA A 174 22.57 -0.33 -9.13
C ALA A 174 22.41 -1.25 -10.36
N GLY A 175 21.20 -1.77 -10.57
CA GLY A 175 20.79 -2.54 -11.75
C GLY A 175 19.87 -1.73 -12.66
N ARG A 176 19.38 -2.34 -13.75
CA ARG A 176 18.50 -1.68 -14.74
C ARG A 176 17.31 -0.94 -14.09
N SER A 177 16.68 -1.52 -13.07
CA SER A 177 15.55 -0.90 -12.37
C SER A 177 15.95 0.36 -11.61
N GLY A 178 17.08 0.33 -10.90
CA GLY A 178 17.60 1.50 -10.17
C GLY A 178 18.13 2.59 -11.11
N GLU A 179 18.73 2.18 -12.23
CA GLU A 179 19.18 3.08 -13.30
C GLU A 179 18.00 3.85 -13.94
N GLN A 180 16.94 3.13 -14.33
CA GLN A 180 15.72 3.73 -14.89
C GLN A 180 15.03 4.66 -13.89
N LEU A 181 14.94 4.24 -12.63
CA LEU A 181 14.40 5.06 -11.55
C LEU A 181 15.19 6.37 -11.36
N ALA A 182 16.52 6.29 -11.28
CA ALA A 182 17.38 7.46 -11.17
C ALA A 182 17.24 8.40 -12.37
N THR A 183 17.10 7.83 -13.58
CA THR A 183 16.87 8.60 -14.81
C THR A 183 15.53 9.35 -14.75
N GLU A 184 14.43 8.70 -14.39
CA GLU A 184 13.11 9.34 -14.26
C GLU A 184 13.11 10.43 -13.18
N LEU A 185 13.67 10.15 -11.99
CA LEU A 185 13.73 11.09 -10.87
C LEU A 185 14.58 12.34 -11.20
N ARG A 186 15.75 12.18 -11.82
CA ARG A 186 16.58 13.32 -12.24
C ARG A 186 15.93 14.12 -13.38
N THR A 187 15.15 13.47 -14.24
CA THR A 187 14.44 14.11 -15.37
C THR A 187 13.18 14.86 -14.90
N ARG A 188 12.44 14.33 -13.91
CA ARG A 188 11.17 14.88 -13.42
C ARG A 188 11.29 15.39 -11.99
N ARG A 189 11.84 16.60 -11.83
CA ARG A 189 12.00 17.31 -10.54
C ARG A 189 10.68 17.82 -9.92
N GLY A 190 9.60 17.03 -9.99
CA GLY A 190 8.28 17.34 -9.42
C GLY A 190 7.86 16.44 -8.25
N HIS A 191 8.64 15.40 -7.93
CA HIS A 191 8.24 14.35 -6.98
C HIS A 191 8.75 14.58 -5.54
N GLY A 192 9.54 15.62 -5.28
CA GLY A 192 10.10 15.91 -3.96
C GLY A 192 11.24 14.98 -3.52
N LEU A 193 11.64 14.00 -4.34
CA LEU A 193 12.73 13.06 -4.06
C LEU A 193 14.00 13.46 -4.81
N GLU A 194 15.14 13.54 -4.12
CA GLU A 194 16.47 13.77 -4.70
C GLU A 194 17.35 12.52 -4.52
N PRO A 195 17.67 11.75 -5.59
CA PRO A 195 18.61 10.64 -5.49
C PRO A 195 20.03 11.16 -5.30
N VAL A 196 20.72 10.68 -4.25
CA VAL A 196 22.06 11.15 -3.87
C VAL A 196 23.15 10.14 -4.23
N CYS A 197 22.91 8.85 -4.02
CA CYS A 197 23.88 7.79 -4.32
C CYS A 197 23.20 6.41 -4.43
N PHE A 198 23.95 5.45 -4.96
CA PHE A 198 23.57 4.04 -5.05
C PHE A 198 24.30 3.18 -4.02
N VAL A 199 23.65 2.11 -3.55
CA VAL A 199 24.31 0.97 -2.90
C VAL A 199 23.95 -0.33 -3.61
N ASP A 200 24.88 -1.27 -3.69
CA ASP A 200 24.70 -2.53 -4.43
C ASP A 200 25.54 -3.64 -3.80
N ASP A 201 25.06 -4.88 -3.84
CA ASP A 201 25.74 -6.03 -3.26
C ASP A 201 26.98 -6.46 -4.08
N ASN A 202 27.07 -6.06 -5.35
CA ASN A 202 28.19 -6.41 -6.23
C ASN A 202 29.38 -5.44 -6.04
N PRO A 203 30.53 -5.90 -5.49
CA PRO A 203 31.69 -5.05 -5.26
C PRO A 203 32.31 -4.50 -6.55
N ALA A 204 32.13 -5.17 -7.70
CA ALA A 204 32.61 -4.67 -8.99
C ALA A 204 31.90 -3.40 -9.48
N LYS A 205 30.82 -2.97 -8.80
CA LYS A 205 30.16 -1.67 -9.04
C LYS A 205 30.62 -0.57 -8.09
N HIS A 206 31.30 -0.90 -6.98
CA HIS A 206 31.62 0.09 -5.94
C HIS A 206 32.64 1.10 -6.48
N GLY A 207 32.42 2.38 -6.21
CA GLY A 207 33.23 3.48 -6.73
C GLY A 207 32.93 3.88 -8.18
N LEU A 208 32.03 3.19 -8.90
CA LEU A 208 31.53 3.65 -10.20
C LEU A 208 30.53 4.80 -10.02
N ASP A 209 30.38 5.61 -11.06
CA ASP A 209 29.31 6.60 -11.20
C ASP A 209 28.26 6.11 -12.20
N ILE A 210 26.98 6.27 -11.86
CA ILE A 210 25.83 5.93 -12.70
C ILE A 210 24.94 7.17 -12.83
N HIS A 211 24.92 7.78 -14.02
CA HIS A 211 24.13 8.99 -14.33
C HIS A 211 24.41 10.18 -13.39
N GLY A 212 25.64 10.36 -12.92
CA GLY A 212 26.06 11.41 -11.99
C GLY A 212 25.74 11.09 -10.52
N LEU A 213 25.65 9.80 -10.17
CA LEU A 213 25.39 9.30 -8.82
C LEU A 213 26.43 8.20 -8.48
N PRO A 214 27.22 8.35 -7.40
CA PRO A 214 28.24 7.37 -7.03
C PRO A 214 27.63 6.11 -6.39
N VAL A 215 28.21 4.95 -6.68
CA VAL A 215 27.94 3.69 -5.98
C VAL A 215 28.86 3.59 -4.75
N VAL A 216 28.33 3.89 -3.57
CA VAL A 216 29.13 4.14 -2.36
C VAL A 216 29.45 2.90 -1.50
N GLY A 217 28.97 1.72 -1.92
CA GLY A 217 29.31 0.43 -1.33
C GLY A 217 28.10 -0.51 -1.20
N GLY A 218 28.22 -1.48 -0.28
CA GLY A 218 27.13 -2.39 0.08
C GLY A 218 26.04 -1.71 0.93
N PRO A 219 24.79 -2.23 0.94
CA PRO A 219 23.68 -1.72 1.76
C PRO A 219 23.93 -1.72 3.27
N GLU A 220 24.90 -2.49 3.76
CA GLU A 220 25.39 -2.48 5.13
C GLU A 220 25.83 -1.07 5.58
N ARG A 221 26.24 -0.22 4.64
CA ARG A 221 26.69 1.17 4.86
C ARG A 221 25.56 2.19 5.00
N LEU A 222 24.29 1.80 4.90
CA LEU A 222 23.15 2.72 5.04
C LEU A 222 23.22 3.64 6.29
N PRO A 223 23.72 3.21 7.47
CA PRO A 223 23.96 4.12 8.60
C PRO A 223 24.94 5.25 8.29
N ASP A 224 26.12 4.97 7.74
CA ASP A 224 27.14 5.96 7.34
C ASP A 224 26.54 7.05 6.43
N LEU A 225 25.61 6.65 5.56
CA LEU A 225 25.04 7.52 4.53
C LEU A 225 24.02 8.51 5.09
N VAL A 226 23.36 8.19 6.21
CA VAL A 226 22.46 9.14 6.90
C VAL A 226 23.26 10.35 7.37
N GLU A 227 24.36 10.12 8.09
CA GLU A 227 25.23 11.18 8.60
C GLU A 227 25.95 11.93 7.48
N LYS A 228 26.54 11.19 6.52
CA LYS A 228 27.36 11.80 5.45
C LYS A 228 26.55 12.57 4.40
N PHE A 229 25.34 12.12 4.09
CA PHE A 229 24.57 12.65 2.96
C PHE A 229 23.19 13.21 3.33
N ALA A 230 22.80 13.21 4.60
CA ALA A 230 21.50 13.65 5.09
C ALA A 230 20.33 12.91 4.41
N VAL A 231 20.45 11.58 4.32
CA VAL A 231 19.45 10.69 3.70
C VAL A 231 18.22 10.55 4.60
N THR A 232 17.03 10.54 4.00
CA THR A 232 15.74 10.39 4.72
C THR A 232 14.94 9.17 4.26
N GLU A 233 15.04 8.77 2.98
CA GLU A 233 14.39 7.56 2.46
C GLU A 233 15.34 6.63 1.70
N VAL A 234 14.96 5.35 1.61
CA VAL A 234 15.67 4.30 0.88
C VAL A 234 14.69 3.67 -0.11
N ILE A 235 15.08 3.58 -1.38
CA ILE A 235 14.29 2.88 -2.40
C ILE A 235 14.96 1.57 -2.79
N LEU A 236 14.23 0.48 -2.62
CA LEU A 236 14.63 -0.87 -3.02
C LEU A 236 14.30 -1.11 -4.49
N ALA A 237 15.30 -0.97 -5.36
CA ALA A 237 15.24 -1.32 -6.78
C ALA A 237 15.81 -2.73 -7.03
N LEU A 238 15.42 -3.68 -6.18
CA LEU A 238 15.86 -5.07 -6.18
C LEU A 238 14.85 -5.98 -6.91
N PRO A 239 15.29 -7.09 -7.53
CA PRO A 239 14.37 -8.04 -8.16
C PRO A 239 13.48 -8.76 -7.13
N SER A 240 12.23 -9.05 -7.50
CA SER A 240 11.17 -9.60 -6.63
C SER A 240 11.54 -10.92 -5.94
N ASN A 241 12.42 -11.71 -6.55
CA ASN A 241 12.95 -12.97 -5.99
C ASN A 241 13.82 -12.76 -4.73
N SER A 242 14.24 -11.53 -4.43
CA SER A 242 15.23 -11.20 -3.39
C SER A 242 14.60 -10.83 -2.04
N ALA A 243 13.41 -11.34 -1.72
CA ALA A 243 12.66 -11.07 -0.49
C ALA A 243 13.42 -11.32 0.84
N LYS A 244 14.46 -12.16 0.83
CA LYS A 244 15.39 -12.28 1.98
C LYS A 244 16.23 -11.00 2.14
N ARG A 245 16.81 -10.50 1.06
CA ARG A 245 17.65 -9.29 1.01
C ARG A 245 16.82 -8.02 1.20
N ILE A 246 15.60 -7.96 0.64
CA ILE A 246 14.60 -6.90 0.91
C ILE A 246 14.32 -6.81 2.41
N ARG A 247 14.09 -7.94 3.11
CA ARG A 247 13.92 -7.98 4.57
C ARG A 247 15.16 -7.50 5.33
N GLU A 248 16.35 -7.97 4.97
CA GLU A 248 17.62 -7.58 5.59
C GLU A 248 17.84 -6.06 5.49
N ILE A 249 17.70 -5.50 4.28
CA ILE A 249 17.97 -4.09 4.02
C ILE A 249 16.87 -3.19 4.59
N SER A 250 15.60 -3.61 4.56
CA SER A 250 14.52 -2.92 5.28
C SER A 250 14.81 -2.87 6.79
N ALA A 251 15.32 -3.96 7.37
CA ALA A 251 15.69 -4.01 8.78
C ALA A 251 16.95 -3.19 9.13
N LEU A 252 17.85 -2.94 8.17
CA LEU A 252 18.95 -1.98 8.32
C LEU A 252 18.42 -0.53 8.27
N ALA A 253 17.67 -0.17 7.23
CA ALA A 253 17.09 1.15 7.04
C ALA A 253 16.20 1.58 8.24
N LEU A 254 15.38 0.67 8.77
CA LEU A 254 14.56 0.90 9.96
C LEU A 254 15.37 1.19 11.24
N ARG A 255 16.59 0.64 11.39
CA ARG A 255 17.48 0.98 12.52
C ARG A 255 18.02 2.40 12.38
N SER A 256 18.34 2.80 11.15
CA SER A 256 18.76 4.17 10.80
C SER A 256 17.60 5.17 10.71
N ASN A 257 16.38 4.77 11.09
CA ASN A 257 15.17 5.60 11.05
C ASN A 257 14.82 6.14 9.64
N LEU A 258 15.22 5.43 8.59
CA LEU A 258 14.92 5.76 7.20
C LEU A 258 13.58 5.14 6.79
N ARG A 259 12.79 5.87 5.99
CA ARG A 259 11.61 5.31 5.33
C ARG A 259 12.04 4.36 4.20
N VAL A 260 11.31 3.26 4.00
CA VAL A 260 11.63 2.28 2.94
C VAL A 260 10.50 2.22 1.91
N LEU A 261 10.84 2.48 0.65
CA LEU A 261 9.99 2.29 -0.52
C LEU A 261 10.53 1.15 -1.38
N VAL A 262 9.69 0.56 -2.21
CA VAL A 262 10.07 -0.49 -3.17
C VAL A 262 9.60 -0.12 -4.58
N VAL A 263 10.41 -0.49 -5.57
CA VAL A 263 10.03 -0.46 -6.99
C VAL A 263 9.23 -1.73 -7.29
N PRO A 264 8.00 -1.65 -7.87
CA PRO A 264 7.26 -2.83 -8.30
C PRO A 264 8.04 -3.67 -9.32
N SER A 265 7.62 -4.92 -9.53
CA SER A 265 8.24 -5.76 -10.55
C SER A 265 7.90 -5.24 -11.96
N MET A 266 8.67 -5.67 -12.96
CA MET A 266 8.38 -5.30 -14.36
C MET A 266 7.03 -5.86 -14.87
N GLU A 267 6.49 -6.89 -14.21
CA GLU A 267 5.18 -7.48 -14.50
C GLU A 267 4.03 -6.63 -13.91
N ASP A 268 4.26 -5.98 -12.75
CA ASP A 268 3.30 -5.06 -12.11
C ASP A 268 3.16 -3.71 -12.87
N LEU A 269 4.12 -3.37 -13.72
CA LEU A 269 4.22 -2.07 -14.38
C LEU A 269 3.47 -2.07 -15.72
N ALA A 270 2.22 -1.61 -15.72
CA ALA A 270 1.30 -1.52 -16.86
C ALA A 270 1.83 -0.79 -18.14
N GLY A 271 3.00 -0.16 -18.09
CA GLY A 271 3.67 0.46 -19.24
C GLY A 271 5.13 0.04 -19.45
N GLY A 272 5.60 -1.02 -18.78
CA GLY A 272 6.97 -1.55 -18.91
C GLY A 272 8.10 -0.57 -18.58
N ARG A 273 7.79 0.49 -17.80
CA ARG A 273 8.73 1.56 -17.40
C ARG A 273 8.38 2.05 -16.01
N ILE A 274 9.39 2.18 -15.15
CA ILE A 274 9.25 2.68 -13.78
C ILE A 274 8.99 4.19 -13.80
N ARG A 275 7.93 4.65 -13.13
CA ARG A 275 7.69 6.07 -12.81
C ARG A 275 7.83 6.30 -11.31
N ALA A 276 8.12 7.53 -10.92
CA ALA A 276 8.13 7.91 -9.50
C ALA A 276 6.74 7.84 -8.82
N SER A 277 5.64 7.77 -9.59
CA SER A 277 4.28 7.50 -9.10
C SER A 277 4.08 6.07 -8.63
N ASP A 278 4.92 5.14 -9.08
CA ASP A 278 4.71 3.69 -8.95
C ASP A 278 5.43 3.15 -7.70
N LEU A 279 6.23 3.99 -7.04
CA LEU A 279 6.91 3.73 -5.79
C LEU A 279 5.89 3.54 -4.66
N ARG A 280 5.96 2.39 -3.97
CA ARG A 280 5.07 2.06 -2.84
C ARG A 280 5.86 1.71 -1.58
N PRO A 281 5.28 1.86 -0.38
CA PRO A 281 5.84 1.25 0.83
C PRO A 281 5.98 -0.27 0.66
N VAL A 282 6.98 -0.86 1.32
CA VAL A 282 7.20 -2.31 1.29
C VAL A 282 6.00 -3.04 1.89
N SER A 283 5.37 -3.93 1.13
CA SER A 283 4.20 -4.68 1.58
C SER A 283 4.58 -6.06 2.15
N VAL A 284 3.60 -6.75 2.74
CA VAL A 284 3.83 -8.07 3.36
C VAL A 284 4.25 -9.10 2.31
N GLU A 285 3.76 -8.97 1.07
CA GLU A 285 4.04 -9.82 -0.08
C GLU A 285 5.53 -9.75 -0.47
N ASP A 286 6.09 -8.54 -0.51
CA ASP A 286 7.51 -8.28 -0.84
C ASP A 286 8.46 -8.89 0.21
N LEU A 287 8.00 -8.99 1.46
CA LEU A 287 8.73 -9.60 2.58
C LEU A 287 8.53 -11.12 2.63
N LEU A 288 7.35 -11.63 2.22
CA LEU A 288 7.03 -13.06 2.20
C LEU A 288 7.70 -13.78 1.04
N GLY A 289 7.85 -13.14 -0.12
CA GLY A 289 8.71 -13.61 -1.21
C GLY A 289 8.30 -14.95 -1.80
N ARG A 290 7.19 -14.99 -2.53
CA ARG A 290 6.93 -16.12 -3.42
C ARG A 290 7.92 -16.08 -4.57
N GLN A 291 8.72 -17.13 -4.73
CA GLN A 291 9.17 -17.52 -6.05
C GLN A 291 7.91 -17.87 -6.86
N PRO A 292 7.67 -17.25 -8.04
CA PRO A 292 6.76 -17.81 -9.02
C PRO A 292 7.20 -19.26 -9.32
N ALA A 293 6.25 -20.13 -9.63
CA ALA A 293 6.63 -21.40 -10.24
C ALA A 293 7.22 -21.10 -11.63
N GLU A 294 8.31 -21.79 -12.00
CA GLU A 294 8.78 -21.76 -13.39
C GLU A 294 7.68 -22.39 -14.27
N LEU A 295 7.02 -21.54 -15.06
CA LEU A 295 5.95 -21.93 -15.97
C LEU A 295 6.55 -22.19 -17.35
N ASP A 296 6.09 -23.26 -18.00
CA ASP A 296 6.40 -23.52 -19.40
C ASP A 296 5.58 -22.57 -20.28
N ASP A 297 6.10 -21.36 -20.47
CA ASP A 297 5.46 -20.31 -21.25
C ASP A 297 5.21 -20.71 -22.71
N ALA A 298 6.05 -21.58 -23.28
CA ALA A 298 5.88 -22.08 -24.64
C ALA A 298 4.68 -23.03 -24.73
N ALA A 299 4.56 -23.99 -23.80
CA ALA A 299 3.41 -24.88 -23.73
C ALA A 299 2.11 -24.13 -23.37
N ILE A 300 2.17 -23.13 -22.49
CA ILE A 300 1.01 -22.31 -22.12
C ILE A 300 0.57 -21.42 -23.29
N ALA A 301 1.50 -20.81 -24.02
CA ALA A 301 1.18 -20.06 -25.23
C ALA A 301 0.55 -20.96 -26.31
N ALA A 302 1.09 -22.16 -26.55
CA ALA A 302 0.51 -23.13 -27.49
C ALA A 302 -0.88 -23.66 -27.08
N MET A 303 -1.21 -23.60 -25.79
CA MET A 303 -2.55 -23.92 -25.26
C MET A 303 -3.57 -22.78 -25.46
N ILE A 304 -3.11 -21.55 -25.70
CA ILE A 304 -3.97 -20.33 -25.70
C ILE A 304 -4.06 -19.67 -27.07
N ALA A 305 -2.95 -19.59 -27.81
CA ALA A 305 -2.85 -18.79 -29.04
C ALA A 305 -3.91 -19.18 -30.08
N GLY A 306 -4.63 -18.18 -30.60
CA GLY A 306 -5.68 -18.36 -31.62
C GLY A 306 -6.96 -19.07 -31.13
N ARG A 307 -7.03 -19.54 -29.88
CA ARG A 307 -8.17 -20.31 -29.35
C ARG A 307 -9.31 -19.44 -28.83
N THR A 308 -10.52 -20.01 -28.78
CA THR A 308 -11.62 -19.46 -27.97
C THR A 308 -11.51 -20.01 -26.55
N VAL A 309 -11.23 -19.12 -25.58
CA VAL A 309 -11.05 -19.47 -24.16
C VAL A 309 -12.23 -18.94 -23.35
N LEU A 310 -12.87 -19.80 -22.57
CA LEU A 310 -13.90 -19.42 -21.59
C LEU A 310 -13.31 -19.41 -20.18
N ILE A 311 -13.37 -18.27 -19.49
CA ILE A 311 -13.04 -18.14 -18.07
C ILE A 311 -14.31 -17.85 -17.30
N THR A 312 -14.65 -18.70 -16.33
CA THR A 312 -15.81 -18.50 -15.45
C THR A 312 -15.35 -18.00 -14.08
N GLY A 313 -16.06 -17.07 -13.47
CA GLY A 313 -15.61 -16.35 -12.27
C GLY A 313 -14.58 -15.27 -12.63
N ALA A 314 -14.70 -14.68 -13.83
CA ALA A 314 -13.72 -13.79 -14.44
C ALA A 314 -13.54 -12.45 -13.68
N GLY A 315 -14.56 -11.98 -12.97
CA GLY A 315 -14.44 -10.82 -12.07
C GLY A 315 -13.82 -11.18 -10.71
N GLY A 316 -13.74 -12.47 -10.37
CA GLY A 316 -13.09 -12.96 -9.17
C GLY A 316 -11.56 -12.79 -9.20
N SER A 317 -10.95 -12.57 -8.03
CA SER A 317 -9.51 -12.29 -7.88
C SER A 317 -8.53 -13.31 -8.49
N ILE A 318 -8.96 -14.55 -8.76
CA ILE A 318 -8.18 -15.56 -9.48
C ILE A 318 -8.56 -15.58 -10.97
N GLY A 319 -9.85 -15.41 -11.29
CA GLY A 319 -10.32 -15.34 -12.67
C GLY A 319 -9.67 -14.20 -13.44
N LEU A 320 -9.72 -12.98 -12.90
CA LEU A 320 -9.12 -11.78 -13.52
C LEU A 320 -7.62 -11.96 -13.80
N GLU A 321 -6.86 -12.56 -12.87
CA GLU A 321 -5.45 -12.84 -13.09
C GLU A 321 -5.22 -13.84 -14.24
N ILE A 322 -6.03 -14.90 -14.31
CA ILE A 322 -6.01 -15.82 -15.47
C ILE A 322 -6.44 -15.07 -16.75
N CYS A 323 -7.36 -14.11 -16.68
CA CYS A 323 -7.76 -13.30 -17.83
C CYS A 323 -6.61 -12.44 -18.38
N ARG A 324 -5.81 -11.78 -17.50
CA ARG A 324 -4.60 -11.06 -17.89
C ARG A 324 -3.60 -11.98 -18.59
N GLN A 325 -3.29 -13.11 -17.96
CA GLN A 325 -2.32 -14.07 -18.47
C GLN A 325 -2.76 -14.73 -19.79
N VAL A 326 -4.06 -14.97 -19.97
CA VAL A 326 -4.61 -15.46 -21.23
C VAL A 326 -4.58 -14.36 -22.30
N ALA A 327 -5.05 -13.15 -22.00
CA ALA A 327 -5.05 -12.02 -22.95
C ALA A 327 -3.65 -11.72 -23.51
N ALA A 328 -2.62 -11.73 -22.66
CA ALA A 328 -1.22 -11.50 -23.05
C ALA A 328 -0.64 -12.56 -24.02
N ARG A 329 -1.35 -13.68 -24.25
CA ARG A 329 -0.90 -14.81 -25.11
C ARG A 329 -1.75 -14.97 -26.38
N ASN A 330 -2.38 -13.88 -26.85
CA ASN A 330 -3.12 -13.77 -28.11
C ASN A 330 -4.15 -14.90 -28.40
N PRO A 331 -5.16 -15.09 -27.53
CA PRO A 331 -6.31 -15.94 -27.84
C PRO A 331 -7.08 -15.38 -29.05
N GLY A 332 -7.77 -16.26 -29.79
CA GLY A 332 -8.68 -15.85 -30.85
C GLY A 332 -9.95 -15.17 -30.31
N ARG A 333 -10.38 -15.57 -29.11
CA ARG A 333 -11.38 -14.85 -28.30
C ARG A 333 -11.29 -15.24 -26.83
N LEU A 334 -11.50 -14.29 -25.93
CA LEU A 334 -11.51 -14.47 -24.49
C LEU A 334 -12.89 -14.15 -23.90
N LEU A 335 -13.66 -15.19 -23.58
CA LEU A 335 -14.99 -15.07 -22.98
C LEU A 335 -14.84 -14.92 -21.45
N LEU A 336 -15.34 -13.81 -20.91
CA LEU A 336 -15.27 -13.47 -19.49
C LEU A 336 -16.66 -13.70 -18.87
N LEU A 337 -16.87 -14.82 -18.17
CA LEU A 337 -18.16 -15.14 -17.54
C LEU A 337 -18.12 -14.92 -16.04
N ASP A 338 -19.08 -14.17 -15.50
CA ASP A 338 -19.30 -14.00 -14.07
C ASP A 338 -20.77 -13.67 -13.76
N GLN A 339 -21.22 -13.97 -12.54
CA GLN A 339 -22.54 -13.55 -12.05
C GLN A 339 -22.54 -12.10 -11.54
N CYS A 340 -21.37 -11.58 -11.12
CA CYS A 340 -21.27 -10.25 -10.54
C CYS A 340 -20.89 -9.20 -11.60
N GLU A 341 -21.91 -8.53 -12.14
CA GLU A 341 -21.80 -7.42 -13.10
C GLU A 341 -20.67 -6.44 -12.73
N VAL A 342 -20.66 -5.93 -11.49
CA VAL A 342 -19.69 -4.91 -11.02
C VAL A 342 -18.25 -5.40 -11.12
N LEU A 343 -17.98 -6.67 -10.76
CA LEU A 343 -16.64 -7.25 -10.85
C LEU A 343 -16.26 -7.59 -12.30
N LEU A 344 -17.25 -8.01 -13.11
CA LEU A 344 -17.04 -8.29 -14.53
C LEU A 344 -16.72 -7.02 -15.32
N TYR A 345 -17.41 -5.91 -15.04
CA TYR A 345 -17.12 -4.59 -15.60
C TYR A 345 -15.73 -4.09 -15.17
N GLN A 346 -15.35 -4.26 -13.90
CA GLN A 346 -13.98 -3.92 -13.45
C GLN A 346 -12.92 -4.74 -14.20
N ALA A 347 -13.13 -6.04 -14.38
CA ALA A 347 -12.25 -6.90 -15.18
C ALA A 347 -12.18 -6.48 -16.66
N GLU A 348 -13.31 -6.13 -17.27
CA GLU A 348 -13.38 -5.62 -18.64
C GLU A 348 -12.56 -4.33 -18.80
N GLN A 349 -12.82 -3.31 -17.97
CA GLN A 349 -12.17 -2.00 -18.09
C GLN A 349 -10.65 -2.08 -17.85
N GLU A 350 -10.19 -2.99 -16.98
CA GLU A 350 -8.76 -3.24 -16.78
C GLU A 350 -8.12 -3.90 -18.01
N LEU A 351 -8.78 -4.90 -18.61
CA LEU A 351 -8.28 -5.58 -19.82
C LEU A 351 -8.34 -4.67 -21.07
N ILE A 352 -9.33 -3.78 -21.17
CA ILE A 352 -9.36 -2.70 -22.17
C ILE A 352 -8.15 -1.76 -21.97
N SER A 353 -7.87 -1.36 -20.72
CA SER A 353 -6.74 -0.49 -20.39
C SER A 353 -5.38 -1.14 -20.70
N ALA A 354 -5.29 -2.47 -20.62
CA ALA A 354 -4.13 -3.27 -21.04
C ALA A 354 -4.07 -3.53 -22.57
N GLY A 355 -4.99 -2.97 -23.36
CA GLY A 355 -5.03 -3.11 -24.81
C GLY A 355 -5.72 -4.38 -25.35
N ALA A 356 -6.23 -5.25 -24.48
CA ALA A 356 -6.87 -6.52 -24.87
C ALA A 356 -8.35 -6.39 -25.30
N GLY A 357 -8.89 -5.16 -25.37
CA GLY A 357 -10.32 -4.89 -25.61
C GLY A 357 -10.91 -5.52 -26.86
N ALA A 358 -10.12 -5.75 -27.91
CA ALA A 358 -10.58 -6.40 -29.15
C ALA A 358 -10.71 -7.93 -29.05
N LEU A 359 -10.13 -8.55 -28.01
CA LEU A 359 -10.12 -10.00 -27.82
C LEU A 359 -11.22 -10.49 -26.85
N ILE A 360 -11.67 -9.61 -25.95
CA ILE A 360 -12.55 -9.99 -24.84
C ILE A 360 -14.04 -10.01 -25.23
N THR A 361 -14.84 -10.72 -24.45
CA THR A 361 -16.31 -10.70 -24.53
C THR A 361 -16.88 -10.93 -23.13
N PRO A 362 -17.40 -9.91 -22.43
CA PRO A 362 -18.05 -10.08 -21.14
C PRO A 362 -19.42 -10.76 -21.28
N LEU A 363 -19.70 -11.69 -20.37
CA LEU A 363 -20.90 -12.51 -20.33
C LEU A 363 -21.41 -12.58 -18.89
N VAL A 364 -22.42 -11.77 -18.56
CA VAL A 364 -23.13 -11.93 -17.28
C VAL A 364 -23.90 -13.26 -17.30
N GLY A 365 -23.73 -14.09 -16.27
CA GLY A 365 -24.42 -15.36 -16.11
C GLY A 365 -23.95 -16.15 -14.87
N ASP A 366 -24.87 -16.88 -14.25
CA ASP A 366 -24.55 -17.86 -13.20
C ASP A 366 -24.04 -19.16 -13.83
N VAL A 367 -23.11 -19.84 -13.16
CA VAL A 367 -22.63 -21.18 -13.53
C VAL A 367 -23.62 -22.29 -13.18
N THR A 368 -24.71 -21.97 -12.47
CA THR A 368 -25.82 -22.91 -12.17
C THR A 368 -27.02 -22.79 -13.12
N ASP A 369 -26.96 -21.90 -14.11
CA ASP A 369 -27.98 -21.70 -15.15
C ASP A 369 -27.64 -22.52 -16.40
N GLU A 370 -28.41 -23.61 -16.66
CA GLU A 370 -28.14 -24.48 -17.81
C GLU A 370 -28.48 -23.83 -19.15
N ASP A 371 -29.56 -23.06 -19.25
CA ASP A 371 -29.99 -22.47 -20.52
C ASP A 371 -29.03 -21.35 -20.95
N ARG A 372 -28.61 -20.50 -20.01
CA ARG A 372 -27.61 -19.45 -20.26
C ARG A 372 -26.25 -20.03 -20.62
N LEU A 373 -25.79 -21.08 -19.94
CA LEU A 373 -24.54 -21.75 -20.32
C LEU A 373 -24.69 -22.45 -21.68
N ARG A 374 -25.83 -23.10 -21.97
CA ARG A 374 -26.09 -23.75 -23.27
C ARG A 374 -26.09 -22.74 -24.42
N GLU A 375 -26.63 -21.53 -24.23
CA GLU A 375 -26.48 -20.42 -25.20
C GLU A 375 -25.00 -20.11 -25.44
N VAL A 376 -24.22 -19.88 -24.38
CA VAL A 376 -22.80 -19.51 -24.46
C VAL A 376 -21.96 -20.57 -25.17
N PHE A 377 -22.13 -21.84 -24.81
CA PHE A 377 -21.41 -22.96 -25.44
C PHE A 377 -21.82 -23.15 -26.91
N THR A 378 -23.12 -23.04 -27.23
CA THR A 378 -23.62 -23.15 -28.61
C THR A 378 -23.10 -22.01 -29.50
N ARG A 379 -23.17 -20.78 -28.99
CA ARG A 379 -22.87 -19.53 -29.71
C ARG A 379 -21.39 -19.28 -29.93
N PHE A 380 -20.56 -19.60 -28.93
CA PHE A 380 -19.13 -19.26 -28.97
C PHE A 380 -18.19 -20.46 -29.13
N ARG A 381 -18.66 -21.70 -28.88
CA ARG A 381 -17.90 -22.95 -28.98
C ARG A 381 -16.47 -22.85 -28.42
N PRO A 382 -16.31 -22.63 -27.10
CA PRO A 382 -14.98 -22.53 -26.48
C PRO A 382 -14.20 -23.83 -26.64
N THR A 383 -12.92 -23.74 -27.01
CA THR A 383 -12.00 -24.89 -27.14
C THR A 383 -11.26 -25.18 -25.84
N LEU A 384 -11.15 -24.18 -24.95
CA LEU A 384 -10.53 -24.27 -23.63
C LEU A 384 -11.47 -23.64 -22.58
N VAL A 385 -11.72 -24.34 -21.48
CA VAL A 385 -12.51 -23.82 -20.35
C VAL A 385 -11.67 -23.81 -19.08
N LEU A 386 -11.55 -22.63 -18.46
CA LEU A 386 -10.82 -22.39 -17.20
C LEU A 386 -11.81 -22.01 -16.10
N HIS A 387 -12.15 -22.99 -15.25
CA HIS A 387 -13.23 -22.85 -14.27
C HIS A 387 -12.70 -22.35 -12.91
N ALA A 388 -12.80 -21.04 -12.68
CA ALA A 388 -12.39 -20.36 -11.44
C ALA A 388 -13.56 -19.91 -10.53
N ALA A 389 -14.82 -20.01 -11.00
CA ALA A 389 -16.00 -19.68 -10.21
C ALA A 389 -16.16 -20.65 -9.01
N ALA A 390 -16.26 -20.09 -7.80
CA ALA A 390 -16.58 -20.82 -6.58
C ALA A 390 -16.89 -19.86 -5.42
N HIS A 391 -17.74 -20.27 -4.47
CA HIS A 391 -17.79 -19.65 -3.15
C HIS A 391 -16.60 -20.13 -2.30
N LYS A 392 -15.74 -19.18 -1.88
CA LYS A 392 -14.46 -19.44 -1.20
C LYS A 392 -14.40 -19.11 0.29
N HIS A 393 -15.40 -18.40 0.82
CA HIS A 393 -15.37 -17.85 2.19
C HIS A 393 -15.89 -18.86 3.21
N VAL A 394 -14.97 -19.55 3.90
CA VAL A 394 -15.31 -20.62 4.86
C VAL A 394 -16.39 -20.22 5.88
N PRO A 395 -16.26 -19.12 6.66
CA PRO A 395 -17.25 -18.80 7.70
C PRO A 395 -18.66 -18.51 7.18
N LEU A 396 -18.77 -18.04 5.93
CA LEU A 396 -20.04 -17.76 5.26
C LEU A 396 -20.68 -19.04 4.70
N MET A 397 -19.85 -19.99 4.24
CA MET A 397 -20.31 -21.25 3.65
C MET A 397 -20.60 -22.35 4.67
N GLU A 398 -20.08 -22.25 5.91
CA GLU A 398 -20.50 -23.11 7.03
C GLU A 398 -21.98 -22.89 7.41
N SER A 399 -22.47 -21.65 7.36
CA SER A 399 -23.88 -21.32 7.62
C SER A 399 -24.78 -21.48 6.38
N GLN A 400 -24.19 -21.58 5.18
CA GLN A 400 -24.90 -21.69 3.90
C GLN A 400 -24.40 -22.89 3.06
N PRO A 401 -24.45 -24.13 3.59
CA PRO A 401 -23.86 -25.28 2.93
C PRO A 401 -24.56 -25.68 1.62
N GLY A 402 -25.84 -25.35 1.47
CA GLY A 402 -26.60 -25.55 0.24
C GLY A 402 -25.99 -24.79 -0.94
N GLU A 403 -25.72 -23.50 -0.78
CA GLU A 403 -25.13 -22.67 -1.84
C GLU A 403 -23.68 -23.06 -2.15
N ALA A 404 -22.91 -23.46 -1.12
CA ALA A 404 -21.57 -24.01 -1.31
C ALA A 404 -21.59 -25.26 -2.20
N LEU A 405 -22.58 -26.16 -2.04
CA LEU A 405 -22.75 -27.34 -2.89
C LEU A 405 -23.34 -27.00 -4.27
N LYS A 406 -24.35 -26.11 -4.32
CA LYS A 406 -25.02 -25.69 -5.57
C LYS A 406 -24.00 -25.07 -6.54
N ASN A 407 -23.28 -24.04 -6.11
CA ASN A 407 -22.30 -23.35 -6.94
C ASN A 407 -21.08 -24.25 -7.21
N ASN A 408 -20.39 -24.71 -6.14
CA ASN A 408 -19.10 -25.38 -6.33
C ASN A 408 -19.23 -26.80 -6.90
N VAL A 409 -20.33 -27.53 -6.69
CA VAL A 409 -20.45 -28.93 -7.15
C VAL A 409 -21.38 -29.04 -8.35
N LEU A 410 -22.62 -28.53 -8.24
CA LEU A 410 -23.59 -28.65 -9.34
C LEU A 410 -23.22 -27.73 -10.52
N GLY A 411 -22.75 -26.50 -10.26
CA GLY A 411 -22.22 -25.62 -11.29
C GLY A 411 -20.99 -26.19 -12.01
N THR A 412 -20.04 -26.80 -11.28
CA THR A 412 -18.92 -27.54 -11.89
C THR A 412 -19.41 -28.73 -12.72
N ALA A 413 -20.39 -29.49 -12.23
CA ALA A 413 -20.94 -30.65 -12.95
C ALA A 413 -21.63 -30.24 -14.25
N LEU A 414 -22.43 -29.18 -14.22
CA LEU A 414 -23.10 -28.60 -15.38
C LEU A 414 -22.10 -28.09 -16.42
N LEU A 415 -21.09 -27.31 -16.00
CA LEU A 415 -20.02 -26.84 -16.89
C LEU A 415 -19.20 -27.98 -17.51
N ALA A 416 -18.84 -29.01 -16.73
CA ALA A 416 -18.12 -30.17 -17.23
C ALA A 416 -18.96 -31.01 -18.21
N ARG A 417 -20.27 -31.16 -17.93
CA ARG A 417 -21.23 -31.82 -18.81
C ARG A 417 -21.39 -31.08 -20.13
N LEU A 418 -21.65 -29.77 -20.10
CA LEU A 418 -21.75 -28.94 -21.30
C LEU A 418 -20.44 -28.91 -22.10
N ALA A 419 -19.28 -28.91 -21.43
CA ALA A 419 -17.99 -29.04 -22.09
C ALA A 419 -17.81 -30.39 -22.81
N SER A 420 -18.30 -31.48 -22.22
CA SER A 420 -18.33 -32.80 -22.87
C SER A 420 -19.36 -32.89 -23.99
N GLU A 421 -20.53 -32.24 -23.87
CA GLU A 421 -21.56 -32.16 -24.92
C GLU A 421 -21.06 -31.39 -26.16
N HIS A 422 -20.26 -30.34 -25.98
CA HIS A 422 -19.74 -29.48 -27.06
C HIS A 422 -18.31 -29.81 -27.49
N ALA A 423 -17.76 -30.95 -27.06
CA ALA A 423 -16.42 -31.45 -27.43
C ALA A 423 -15.26 -30.47 -27.19
N VAL A 424 -15.27 -29.78 -26.04
CA VAL A 424 -14.17 -28.92 -25.58
C VAL A 424 -12.88 -29.75 -25.42
N GLU A 425 -11.77 -29.31 -26.04
CA GLU A 425 -10.50 -30.06 -26.00
C GLU A 425 -9.89 -30.18 -24.60
N GLN A 426 -10.05 -29.14 -23.77
CA GLN A 426 -9.44 -29.04 -22.45
C GLN A 426 -10.34 -28.31 -21.44
N PHE A 427 -10.58 -28.95 -20.30
CA PHE A 427 -11.25 -28.37 -19.13
C PHE A 427 -10.27 -28.33 -17.96
N VAL A 428 -10.13 -27.16 -17.33
CA VAL A 428 -9.24 -26.93 -16.18
C VAL A 428 -10.04 -26.45 -14.98
N LEU A 429 -10.06 -27.25 -13.91
CA LEU A 429 -10.68 -26.88 -12.64
C LEU A 429 -9.66 -26.21 -11.72
N ILE A 430 -9.94 -24.97 -11.28
CA ILE A 430 -9.21 -24.35 -10.18
C ILE A 430 -9.72 -24.93 -8.85
N SER A 431 -8.80 -25.53 -8.11
CA SER A 431 -9.02 -26.17 -6.80
C SER A 431 -8.12 -25.56 -5.73
N SER A 432 -8.27 -26.01 -4.48
CA SER A 432 -7.67 -25.43 -3.28
C SER A 432 -6.97 -26.50 -2.44
N ASP A 433 -5.88 -26.11 -1.79
CA ASP A 433 -5.27 -26.78 -0.62
C ASP A 433 -6.29 -27.42 0.35
N LYS A 434 -7.42 -26.75 0.60
CA LYS A 434 -8.49 -27.18 1.52
C LYS A 434 -9.30 -28.38 1.02
N ALA A 435 -9.16 -28.79 -0.23
CA ALA A 435 -9.78 -30.00 -0.77
C ALA A 435 -9.01 -31.31 -0.42
N VAL A 436 -7.75 -31.22 0.00
CA VAL A 436 -6.88 -32.40 0.22
C VAL A 436 -7.35 -33.25 1.40
N ASN A 437 -7.78 -32.61 2.49
CA ASN A 437 -8.38 -33.25 3.67
C ASN A 437 -9.37 -32.27 4.31
N PRO A 438 -10.62 -32.20 3.82
CA PRO A 438 -11.53 -31.11 4.13
C PRO A 438 -12.09 -31.20 5.56
N THR A 439 -11.88 -30.14 6.33
CA THR A 439 -12.39 -29.96 7.71
C THR A 439 -13.57 -29.00 7.79
N ASN A 440 -14.10 -28.57 6.65
CA ASN A 440 -15.09 -27.52 6.48
C ASN A 440 -15.86 -27.73 5.17
N VAL A 441 -17.10 -27.23 5.10
CA VAL A 441 -18.04 -27.39 3.98
C VAL A 441 -17.45 -26.86 2.68
N MET A 442 -16.73 -25.73 2.71
CA MET A 442 -16.12 -25.15 1.51
C MET A 442 -15.04 -26.08 0.92
N GLY A 443 -14.14 -26.61 1.76
CA GLY A 443 -13.18 -27.62 1.34
C GLY A 443 -13.84 -28.92 0.85
N ALA A 444 -14.92 -29.35 1.50
CA ALA A 444 -15.66 -30.56 1.13
C ALA A 444 -16.37 -30.39 -0.23
N SER A 445 -17.03 -29.25 -0.47
CA SER A 445 -17.66 -28.94 -1.75
C SER A 445 -16.61 -28.85 -2.87
N LYS A 446 -15.46 -28.17 -2.66
CA LYS A 446 -14.38 -28.19 -3.66
C LYS A 446 -13.81 -29.60 -3.89
N ARG A 447 -13.69 -30.46 -2.87
CA ARG A 447 -13.28 -31.86 -3.07
C ARG A 447 -14.33 -32.68 -3.83
N LEU A 448 -15.61 -32.38 -3.67
CA LEU A 448 -16.68 -32.93 -4.53
C LEU A 448 -16.58 -32.41 -5.97
N SER A 449 -16.25 -31.13 -6.20
CA SER A 449 -15.92 -30.60 -7.54
C SER A 449 -14.77 -31.37 -8.20
N GLU A 450 -13.72 -31.70 -7.43
CA GLU A 450 -12.61 -32.52 -7.93
C GLU A 450 -13.09 -33.90 -8.36
N LEU A 451 -13.93 -34.55 -7.56
CA LEU A 451 -14.46 -35.89 -7.86
C LEU A 451 -15.45 -35.88 -9.05
N VAL A 452 -16.21 -34.80 -9.24
CA VAL A 452 -17.06 -34.58 -10.42
C VAL A 452 -16.23 -34.49 -11.70
N VAL A 453 -15.07 -33.82 -11.66
CA VAL A 453 -14.15 -33.66 -12.80
C VAL A 453 -13.19 -34.85 -12.97
N GLN A 454 -13.12 -35.75 -11.98
CA GLN A 454 -12.33 -37.00 -12.02
C GLN A 454 -13.16 -38.26 -12.26
N GLY A 455 -14.49 -38.18 -12.13
CA GLY A 455 -15.39 -39.31 -12.26
C GLY A 455 -15.66 -39.69 -13.72
N PRO A 456 -15.85 -40.98 -14.05
CA PRO A 456 -16.30 -41.37 -15.37
C PRO A 456 -17.73 -40.85 -15.59
N ALA A 457 -17.91 -39.98 -16.58
CA ALA A 457 -19.24 -39.59 -17.04
C ALA A 457 -19.99 -40.85 -17.50
N GLY A 458 -21.21 -41.06 -16.97
CA GLY A 458 -22.08 -42.11 -17.47
C GLY A 458 -22.42 -41.90 -18.95
N PRO A 459 -22.73 -42.96 -19.71
CA PRO A 459 -23.05 -42.82 -21.14
C PRO A 459 -24.21 -41.84 -21.34
N PRO A 460 -24.19 -41.03 -22.42
CA PRO A 460 -25.27 -40.10 -22.72
C PRO A 460 -26.60 -40.84 -22.87
N ARG A 461 -27.69 -40.21 -22.43
CA ARG A 461 -29.04 -40.82 -22.44
C ARG A 461 -29.62 -41.04 -23.84
N GLU A 462 -28.98 -40.49 -24.88
CA GLU A 462 -29.35 -40.71 -26.28
C GLU A 462 -28.11 -41.13 -27.11
N PRO A 463 -28.24 -42.11 -28.03
CA PRO A 463 -27.13 -42.66 -28.80
C PRO A 463 -26.75 -41.79 -30.00
N HIS A 464 -26.19 -40.61 -29.77
CA HIS A 464 -25.63 -39.78 -30.84
C HIS A 464 -24.41 -40.48 -31.50
N PRO A 465 -24.36 -40.72 -32.83
CA PRO A 465 -23.45 -41.74 -33.42
C PRO A 465 -21.93 -41.50 -33.32
N VAL A 466 -21.47 -40.35 -32.82
CA VAL A 466 -20.08 -39.87 -32.96
C VAL A 466 -19.26 -39.96 -31.65
N CYS A 467 -19.90 -39.95 -30.48
CA CYS A 467 -19.23 -39.71 -29.19
C CYS A 467 -18.58 -40.95 -28.55
N ARG A 468 -17.70 -41.66 -29.27
CA ARG A 468 -16.91 -42.78 -28.70
C ARG A 468 -15.73 -42.30 -27.84
N GLY A 469 -16.00 -41.99 -26.57
CA GLY A 469 -15.12 -42.25 -25.42
C GLY A 469 -13.78 -41.50 -25.26
N ALA A 470 -13.29 -40.73 -26.23
CA ALA A 470 -11.91 -40.20 -26.19
C ALA A 470 -11.68 -38.93 -25.34
N LEU A 471 -12.70 -38.10 -25.11
CA LEU A 471 -12.52 -36.70 -24.65
C LEU A 471 -12.05 -36.52 -23.20
N TRP A 472 -12.28 -37.46 -22.29
CA TRP A 472 -12.02 -37.27 -20.86
C TRP A 472 -10.54 -37.37 -20.44
N GLN A 473 -9.61 -37.68 -21.35
CA GLN A 473 -8.18 -37.84 -21.02
C GLN A 473 -7.42 -36.53 -20.72
N ARG A 474 -8.05 -35.34 -20.83
CA ARG A 474 -7.37 -34.03 -20.66
C ARG A 474 -7.98 -33.07 -19.64
N ALA A 475 -8.88 -33.55 -18.78
CA ALA A 475 -9.30 -32.79 -17.60
C ALA A 475 -8.11 -32.57 -16.65
N ARG A 476 -7.80 -31.32 -16.29
CA ARG A 476 -6.69 -30.98 -15.39
C ARG A 476 -7.18 -30.24 -14.14
N LEU A 477 -6.60 -30.58 -12.99
CA LEU A 477 -6.82 -29.87 -11.72
C LEU A 477 -5.58 -29.05 -11.37
N LEU A 478 -5.78 -27.78 -11.00
CA LEU A 478 -4.75 -26.93 -10.43
C LEU A 478 -5.12 -26.61 -8.97
N ARG A 479 -4.38 -27.16 -7.99
CA ARG A 479 -4.58 -26.86 -6.57
C ARG A 479 -3.72 -25.67 -6.14
N LEU A 480 -4.36 -24.57 -5.77
CA LEU A 480 -3.71 -23.38 -5.21
C LEU A 480 -3.82 -23.37 -3.69
N GLY A 481 -2.78 -22.89 -2.99
CA GLY A 481 -2.75 -22.80 -1.53
C GLY A 481 -1.98 -21.59 -1.03
N HIS A 482 -2.14 -21.24 0.25
CA HIS A 482 -1.27 -20.29 0.94
C HIS A 482 0.01 -20.99 1.45
N PRO A 483 1.07 -20.26 1.86
CA PRO A 483 2.25 -20.88 2.46
C PRO A 483 1.86 -21.64 3.73
N HIS A 484 2.04 -22.96 3.74
CA HIS A 484 1.80 -23.77 4.93
C HIS A 484 2.94 -23.57 5.95
N LEU A 485 2.60 -23.12 7.15
CA LEU A 485 3.37 -23.52 8.33
C LEU A 485 3.32 -25.07 8.42
N PRO A 486 4.43 -25.75 8.74
CA PRO A 486 4.49 -27.20 8.68
C PRO A 486 3.54 -27.83 9.72
N GLN A 487 2.50 -28.50 9.24
CA GLN A 487 1.57 -29.24 10.11
C GLN A 487 2.27 -30.46 10.70
N ALA A 488 2.36 -30.51 12.02
CA ALA A 488 2.81 -31.70 12.74
C ALA A 488 1.72 -32.79 12.71
N ASP A 489 2.16 -34.05 12.64
CA ASP A 489 1.28 -35.20 12.86
C ASP A 489 0.77 -35.22 14.32
N ARG A 490 -0.23 -36.04 14.64
CA ARG A 490 -0.83 -36.20 15.99
C ARG A 490 0.14 -36.73 17.07
N ARG A 491 1.44 -36.78 16.78
CA ARG A 491 2.55 -37.16 17.68
C ARG A 491 3.73 -36.17 17.66
N GLY A 492 3.55 -34.96 17.11
CA GLY A 492 4.49 -33.85 17.28
C GLY A 492 5.87 -33.99 16.61
N ARG A 493 6.02 -34.84 15.58
CA ARG A 493 7.28 -35.01 14.85
C ARG A 493 7.25 -34.29 13.49
N PRO A 494 8.34 -33.61 13.09
CA PRO A 494 8.48 -33.11 11.72
C PRO A 494 8.67 -34.29 10.74
N ARG A 495 8.13 -34.17 9.53
CA ARG A 495 8.41 -35.12 8.44
C ARG A 495 9.59 -34.61 7.63
N HIS A 496 10.64 -35.42 7.51
CA HIS A 496 11.61 -35.24 6.42
C HIS A 496 10.94 -35.57 5.08
N ARG A 497 11.38 -34.93 4.01
CA ARG A 497 11.12 -35.38 2.63
C ARG A 497 12.28 -36.25 2.21
N ASP A 498 12.01 -37.50 1.85
CA ASP A 498 12.93 -38.30 1.06
C ASP A 498 12.98 -37.76 -0.38
N PRO A 499 14.12 -37.85 -1.08
CA PRO A 499 14.23 -37.47 -2.49
C PRO A 499 13.44 -38.45 -3.39
N PRO A 500 12.97 -38.02 -4.57
CA PRO A 500 12.19 -38.87 -5.46
C PRO A 500 13.06 -40.02 -6.01
N GLY A 501 12.75 -41.25 -5.58
CA GLY A 501 13.32 -42.46 -6.14
C GLY A 501 12.87 -42.70 -7.58
N ARG A 502 13.76 -43.27 -8.40
CA ARG A 502 13.42 -43.73 -9.75
C ARG A 502 12.62 -45.03 -9.66
N GLU A 503 11.36 -45.02 -10.05
CA GLU A 503 10.66 -46.26 -10.41
C GLU A 503 10.99 -46.58 -11.88
N ALA A 504 11.63 -47.73 -12.10
CA ALA A 504 11.88 -48.27 -13.43
C ALA A 504 10.72 -49.19 -13.85
N LEU A 505 10.43 -49.26 -15.15
CA LEU A 505 9.47 -50.22 -15.67
C LEU A 505 9.95 -51.65 -15.42
N LEU A 506 9.00 -52.55 -15.21
CA LEU A 506 9.20 -53.99 -15.15
C LEU A 506 8.14 -54.71 -16.01
N HIS A 507 8.52 -55.90 -16.47
CA HIS A 507 7.97 -56.65 -17.61
C HIS A 507 8.41 -56.08 -18.98
N ASP A 508 9.03 -56.86 -19.87
CA ASP A 508 8.96 -58.33 -20.00
C ASP A 508 10.31 -59.00 -20.33
N HIS A 509 10.48 -60.29 -19.97
CA HIS A 509 11.71 -61.04 -20.22
C HIS A 509 11.53 -62.58 -20.11
N PRO A 510 11.78 -63.33 -21.20
CA PRO A 510 11.93 -64.79 -21.13
C PRO A 510 13.29 -65.30 -21.67
N ARG A 511 13.75 -66.45 -21.11
CA ARG A 511 14.95 -67.25 -21.48
C ARG A 511 16.30 -66.63 -21.03
N GLY A 512 17.24 -67.36 -20.42
CA GLY A 512 17.14 -68.71 -19.84
C GLY A 512 18.49 -69.40 -19.48
N ARG A 513 18.54 -70.04 -18.30
CA ARG A 513 19.47 -71.12 -17.86
C ARG A 513 21.00 -70.86 -17.69
N ARG A 514 21.42 -70.87 -16.39
CA ARG A 514 22.53 -71.68 -15.80
C ARG A 514 24.02 -71.30 -16.11
N PRO A 515 25.06 -71.79 -15.35
CA PRO A 515 25.16 -71.75 -13.87
C PRO A 515 26.61 -71.58 -13.26
N GLY A 516 27.06 -70.36 -12.90
CA GLY A 516 28.25 -70.14 -12.01
C GLY A 516 29.60 -70.73 -12.48
N PRO A 517 30.61 -70.96 -11.59
CA PRO A 517 30.82 -70.48 -10.21
C PRO A 517 32.21 -69.78 -10.00
N ALA A 518 32.71 -69.75 -8.75
CA ALA A 518 34.12 -69.55 -8.30
C ALA A 518 34.72 -68.14 -8.01
N GLU A 519 34.63 -67.73 -6.73
CA GLU A 519 35.75 -67.54 -5.76
C GLU A 519 37.03 -66.69 -6.02
N ARG A 520 37.55 -66.07 -4.93
CA ARG A 520 38.97 -65.59 -4.66
C ARG A 520 39.43 -64.23 -5.26
N ARG A 521 40.34 -63.42 -4.64
CA ARG A 521 40.87 -63.36 -3.24
C ARG A 521 41.64 -62.03 -2.91
N ALA A 522 41.59 -61.66 -1.62
CA ALA A 522 42.71 -61.19 -0.74
C ALA A 522 43.29 -59.75 -0.78
N ARG A 523 43.96 -59.41 0.36
CA ARG A 523 44.75 -58.21 0.75
C ARG A 523 43.91 -56.94 1.01
N GLY A 524 44.05 -56.16 2.10
CA GLY A 524 44.93 -56.19 3.30
C GLY A 524 45.84 -54.95 3.39
N GLY A 525 46.06 -54.25 4.53
CA GLY A 525 45.57 -54.37 5.92
C GLY A 525 46.37 -53.44 6.87
N ARG A 526 46.21 -53.57 8.22
CA ARG A 526 46.87 -52.81 9.34
C ARG A 526 46.31 -51.37 9.59
N ARG A 527 46.30 -50.79 10.81
CA ARG A 527 46.46 -51.29 12.22
C ARG A 527 45.85 -50.28 13.24
N HIS A 528 45.52 -50.75 14.45
CA HIS A 528 45.07 -49.98 15.64
C HIS A 528 46.23 -49.27 16.39
N PRO A 529 45.96 -48.27 17.29
CA PRO A 529 45.50 -48.47 18.70
C PRO A 529 43.99 -48.14 18.90
N ARG A 530 43.17 -48.67 19.83
CA ARG A 530 43.25 -49.10 21.26
C ARG A 530 42.99 -47.96 22.28
N ALA A 531 42.25 -48.13 23.40
CA ALA A 531 41.40 -49.27 23.84
C ALA A 531 40.51 -48.98 25.09
N ARG A 532 39.52 -49.87 25.34
CA ARG A 532 38.99 -50.34 26.66
C ARG A 532 38.16 -49.36 27.54
N ASP A 533 37.30 -49.82 28.46
CA ASP A 533 36.74 -51.15 28.82
C ASP A 533 35.22 -50.97 29.14
N GLY A 534 34.31 -51.94 28.95
CA GLY A 534 33.83 -52.89 29.98
C GLY A 534 32.65 -52.32 30.82
N ARG A 535 31.58 -53.04 31.22
CA ARG A 535 31.15 -54.45 31.06
C ARG A 535 29.59 -54.52 31.01
N ALA A 536 29.04 -55.69 30.66
CA ALA A 536 27.62 -56.08 30.83
C ALA A 536 27.36 -56.57 32.31
N PRO A 537 26.19 -57.13 32.74
CA PRO A 537 25.05 -57.67 31.97
C PRO A 537 23.62 -57.55 32.63
N GLN A 538 22.70 -58.41 32.14
CA GLN A 538 21.48 -58.97 32.77
C GLN A 538 20.10 -58.28 32.65
N ASP A 539 19.28 -58.88 31.77
CA ASP A 539 17.92 -59.39 32.00
C ASP A 539 17.11 -58.94 33.25
N ARG A 540 15.84 -58.57 33.00
CA ARG A 540 14.69 -59.23 33.66
C ARG A 540 13.39 -59.08 32.85
N ARG A 541 12.52 -60.09 32.98
CA ARG A 541 11.21 -60.19 32.30
C ARG A 541 10.10 -59.53 33.14
N CYS A 542 9.04 -59.04 32.50
CA CYS A 542 7.65 -59.52 32.66
C CYS A 542 6.55 -58.53 32.19
N ARG A 543 5.48 -59.11 31.64
CA ARG A 543 4.10 -58.56 31.50
C ARG A 543 3.25 -59.12 32.67
N PRO A 544 1.93 -58.86 32.77
CA PRO A 544 1.17 -57.61 32.61
C PRO A 544 0.31 -57.30 33.88
N ALA A 545 -0.56 -56.30 33.82
CA ALA A 545 -1.74 -56.18 34.70
C ALA A 545 -2.97 -55.74 33.89
N ALA A 546 -4.18 -56.05 34.37
CA ALA A 546 -5.45 -55.87 33.65
C ALA A 546 -6.59 -55.42 34.59
N HIS A 547 -7.82 -55.35 34.06
CA HIS A 547 -9.06 -54.89 34.71
C HIS A 547 -9.16 -53.36 34.92
N ARG A 548 -10.35 -52.75 34.99
CA ARG A 548 -11.73 -53.27 34.74
C ARG A 548 -12.57 -52.19 34.03
N ALA A 549 -13.67 -52.60 33.41
CA ALA A 549 -14.60 -51.69 32.76
C ALA A 549 -15.69 -51.18 33.73
N GLN A 550 -16.24 -50.00 33.44
CA GLN A 550 -17.61 -49.64 33.83
C GLN A 550 -18.30 -48.91 32.69
N ARG A 551 -19.51 -49.35 32.34
CA ARG A 551 -20.46 -48.60 31.51
C ARG A 551 -21.37 -47.82 32.46
N LEU A 552 -21.73 -46.60 32.11
CA LEU A 552 -23.04 -46.05 32.45
C LEU A 552 -23.67 -45.46 31.21
N SER A 553 -24.99 -45.64 31.11
CA SER A 553 -25.80 -45.25 29.97
C SER A 553 -27.02 -44.47 30.45
N SER A 554 -27.29 -43.34 29.82
CA SER A 554 -28.59 -42.68 29.92
C SER A 554 -29.12 -42.41 28.51
N ARG A 555 -30.21 -43.08 28.15
CA ARG A 555 -31.11 -42.62 27.09
C ARG A 555 -32.10 -41.67 27.74
N TYR A 556 -32.41 -40.55 27.10
CA TYR A 556 -33.75 -39.98 27.19
C TYR A 556 -34.26 -39.70 25.78
N ARG A 557 -35.56 -39.92 25.59
CA ARG A 557 -36.28 -39.84 24.32
C ARG A 557 -37.66 -39.27 24.65
N TYR A 558 -38.14 -38.29 23.89
CA TYR A 558 -39.52 -37.83 24.01
C TYR A 558 -40.19 -37.62 22.64
N ARG A 559 -41.53 -37.78 22.60
CA ARG A 559 -42.36 -38.00 21.39
C ARG A 559 -43.83 -37.71 21.75
N ASN A 560 -44.74 -37.22 20.89
CA ASN A 560 -44.71 -36.72 19.51
C ASN A 560 -45.64 -35.49 19.44
N GLN A 561 -45.51 -34.61 18.44
CA GLN A 561 -46.73 -33.99 17.89
C GLN A 561 -46.55 -33.43 16.47
N ASP A 562 -47.50 -33.82 15.62
CA ASP A 562 -47.61 -33.49 14.21
C ASP A 562 -48.67 -32.38 14.05
N ARG A 563 -48.43 -31.39 13.19
CA ARG A 563 -49.51 -30.64 12.54
C ARG A 563 -49.16 -30.32 11.09
N GLY A 564 -49.99 -30.84 10.18
CA GLY A 564 -50.04 -30.46 8.77
C GLY A 564 -50.83 -29.17 8.51
N PRO A 565 -51.09 -28.82 7.24
CA PRO A 565 -51.21 -27.42 6.83
C PRO A 565 -52.64 -26.91 6.53
N ALA A 566 -52.79 -25.58 6.61
CA ALA A 566 -53.73 -24.72 5.88
C ALA A 566 -53.02 -23.36 5.66
N ALA A 567 -52.98 -22.70 4.49
CA ALA A 567 -53.98 -22.40 3.46
C ALA A 567 -54.85 -21.15 3.80
N TRP A 568 -55.24 -20.39 2.75
CA TRP A 568 -55.68 -18.96 2.68
C TRP A 568 -54.55 -18.00 2.24
N GLY A 569 -54.66 -17.16 1.20
CA GLY A 569 -55.74 -17.00 0.20
C GLY A 569 -55.34 -16.03 -0.95
N GLU A 570 -56.14 -15.98 -2.01
CA GLU A 570 -55.99 -15.21 -3.28
C GLU A 570 -55.99 -13.66 -3.05
N ASN A 571 -55.64 -12.75 -3.99
CA ASN A 571 -55.67 -12.68 -5.47
C ASN A 571 -54.41 -11.92 -6.00
N TRP A 572 -53.96 -11.96 -7.27
CA TRP A 572 -54.60 -11.60 -8.57
C TRP A 572 -55.14 -10.14 -8.63
N SER A 573 -54.99 -9.36 -9.71
CA SER A 573 -54.15 -9.48 -10.92
C SER A 573 -54.11 -8.14 -11.71
N LYS A 574 -53.10 -7.95 -12.59
CA LYS A 574 -53.11 -7.05 -13.77
C LYS A 574 -53.21 -5.52 -13.47
N SER A 575 -52.92 -4.59 -14.39
CA SER A 575 -52.46 -4.68 -15.80
C SER A 575 -51.53 -3.52 -16.21
N SER A 576 -50.84 -3.73 -17.33
CA SER A 576 -50.02 -2.81 -18.12
C SER A 576 -50.71 -1.54 -18.66
N SER A 577 -49.95 -0.43 -18.74
CA SER A 577 -49.78 0.43 -19.94
C SER A 577 -48.80 1.59 -19.64
N THR A 578 -47.61 1.70 -20.23
CA THR A 578 -47.28 2.29 -21.57
C THR A 578 -47.90 3.67 -21.87
N THR A 579 -47.15 4.75 -21.59
CA THR A 579 -46.77 5.92 -22.45
C THR A 579 -46.02 6.93 -21.55
N ALA A 580 -44.82 7.45 -21.81
CA ALA A 580 -44.17 8.02 -23.00
C ALA A 580 -44.36 9.55 -23.17
N SER A 581 -43.21 10.25 -23.28
CA SER A 581 -42.99 11.59 -23.88
C SER A 581 -43.85 12.82 -23.50
N SER A 582 -43.26 13.75 -22.73
CA SER A 582 -43.03 15.18 -23.10
C SER A 582 -42.42 15.95 -21.91
N THR A 583 -41.18 16.46 -21.89
CA THR A 583 -40.61 17.64 -22.59
C THR A 583 -41.31 18.97 -22.31
N GLY A 584 -40.65 19.89 -21.57
CA GLY A 584 -40.97 21.33 -21.58
C GLY A 584 -41.03 22.06 -20.23
N PRO A 585 -39.95 22.74 -19.79
CA PRO A 585 -40.01 23.79 -18.75
C PRO A 585 -40.32 25.17 -19.37
N PRO A 586 -40.77 26.19 -18.60
CA PRO A 586 -39.78 27.14 -18.07
C PRO A 586 -40.10 27.82 -16.72
N ARG A 587 -39.05 28.48 -16.21
CA ARG A 587 -38.97 29.43 -15.09
C ARG A 587 -40.09 30.49 -15.01
N THR A 588 -40.37 30.95 -13.78
CA THR A 588 -40.39 32.39 -13.40
C THR A 588 -39.89 32.59 -11.96
N ARG A 589 -39.56 33.83 -11.58
CA ARG A 589 -39.17 34.28 -10.23
C ARG A 589 -40.13 35.38 -9.76
N ALA A 590 -40.52 35.36 -8.48
CA ALA A 590 -40.87 36.51 -7.60
C ALA A 590 -41.38 35.89 -6.26
N SER A 591 -41.05 36.27 -5.02
CA SER A 591 -41.06 37.58 -4.31
C SER A 591 -42.42 38.27 -4.34
N SER A 592 -43.08 38.66 -3.24
CA SER A 592 -42.77 38.60 -1.80
C SER A 592 -44.05 38.95 -1.00
N VAL A 593 -44.04 38.86 0.34
CA VAL A 593 -44.76 39.71 1.35
C VAL A 593 -44.61 39.09 2.75
N SER A 594 -44.88 39.86 3.81
CA SER A 594 -44.41 39.62 5.19
C SER A 594 -45.50 39.74 6.28
N SER A 595 -45.50 38.80 7.25
CA SER A 595 -45.76 39.01 8.70
C SER A 595 -47.18 39.47 9.17
N PRO A 596 -47.53 39.40 10.49
CA PRO A 596 -46.96 38.63 11.61
C PRO A 596 -47.97 37.64 12.29
N PRO A 597 -48.44 37.74 13.57
CA PRO A 597 -48.40 36.60 14.51
C PRO A 597 -49.80 36.17 15.07
N PRO A 598 -49.88 35.19 16.01
CA PRO A 598 -49.96 35.57 17.43
C PRO A 598 -49.33 34.58 18.45
N ARG A 599 -49.37 34.93 19.75
CA ARG A 599 -49.14 34.06 20.93
C ARG A 599 -50.47 33.82 21.67
N THR A 600 -50.64 32.66 22.33
CA THR A 600 -51.55 32.47 23.50
C THR A 600 -51.03 31.35 24.43
N THR A 601 -51.55 31.26 25.67
CA THR A 601 -50.98 30.41 26.76
C THR A 601 -52.01 29.92 27.80
N ARG A 602 -52.04 28.60 28.10
CA ARG A 602 -52.57 27.93 29.35
C ARG A 602 -54.09 28.13 29.66
N PRO A 603 -54.75 27.46 30.66
CA PRO A 603 -54.32 26.56 31.77
C PRO A 603 -54.87 25.09 31.61
N SER A 604 -55.28 24.21 32.57
CA SER A 604 -55.42 24.21 34.06
C SER A 604 -55.41 22.80 34.74
N VAL A 605 -54.54 22.66 35.75
CA VAL A 605 -54.54 21.95 37.07
C VAL A 605 -55.69 20.99 37.55
N ALA A 606 -55.28 19.92 38.26
CA ALA A 606 -55.90 19.12 39.37
C ALA A 606 -56.86 17.90 39.16
N CYS A 607 -56.54 16.79 39.88
CA CYS A 607 -57.46 16.01 40.74
C CYS A 607 -56.72 15.06 41.73
N TRP A 608 -57.43 14.44 42.69
CA TRP A 608 -57.03 13.61 43.87
C TRP A 608 -58.14 12.53 44.13
N THR A 609 -58.13 11.50 45.00
CA THR A 609 -57.27 10.84 46.04
C THR A 609 -57.77 9.37 46.19
N GLY A 610 -57.22 8.40 46.96
CA GLY A 610 -56.02 8.35 47.80
C GLY A 610 -56.20 7.55 49.12
N SER A 611 -55.96 6.23 49.14
CA SER A 611 -55.92 5.33 50.33
C SER A 611 -54.85 4.24 50.14
N GLY A 612 -54.22 3.60 51.15
CA GLY A 612 -54.41 3.58 52.61
C GLY A 612 -54.87 2.16 53.05
N ASN A 613 -54.17 1.36 53.88
CA ASN A 613 -53.04 1.58 54.81
C ASN A 613 -52.03 0.36 54.68
N SER A 614 -51.21 -0.17 55.61
CA SER A 614 -50.96 -0.01 57.06
C SER A 614 -49.54 -0.43 57.53
N SER A 615 -49.11 0.16 58.66
CA SER A 615 -48.26 -0.37 59.77
C SER A 615 -46.91 -1.12 59.57
N ARG A 616 -45.82 -0.41 59.94
CA ARG A 616 -44.71 -0.79 60.86
C ARG A 616 -43.91 -2.10 60.68
N TRP A 617 -42.56 -1.99 60.73
CA TRP A 617 -41.75 -2.16 61.97
C TRP A 617 -40.36 -1.51 61.83
N ARG A 618 -39.51 -1.52 62.87
CA ARG A 618 -38.20 -0.80 62.95
C ARG A 618 -36.99 -1.75 63.07
N ALA A 619 -35.80 -1.24 62.73
CA ALA A 619 -34.52 -1.94 62.79
C ALA A 619 -33.85 -1.93 64.19
N PRO A 620 -32.83 -2.79 64.39
CA PRO A 620 -31.72 -2.52 65.33
C PRO A 620 -30.31 -2.69 64.70
N PRO A 621 -29.27 -1.98 65.18
CA PRO A 621 -27.87 -2.17 64.76
C PRO A 621 -26.95 -2.79 65.85
N ALA A 622 -25.84 -3.39 65.40
CA ALA A 622 -24.52 -3.54 66.04
C ALA A 622 -24.37 -4.06 67.50
N SER A 623 -23.43 -4.99 67.70
CA SER A 623 -22.85 -5.35 69.02
C SER A 623 -21.33 -5.61 68.91
N ARG A 624 -20.64 -5.78 70.06
CA ARG A 624 -19.18 -5.82 70.20
C ARG A 624 -18.67 -7.13 70.85
N ALA A 625 -17.36 -7.36 70.69
CA ALA A 625 -16.38 -7.75 71.74
C ALA A 625 -15.78 -9.18 71.76
N SER A 626 -14.48 -9.20 72.11
CA SER A 626 -13.64 -10.34 72.58
C SER A 626 -13.41 -11.56 71.65
N GLY A 627 -12.26 -12.24 71.69
CA GLY A 627 -10.97 -11.87 72.31
C GLY A 627 -10.05 -13.05 72.67
N ARG A 628 -8.72 -12.88 72.49
CA ARG A 628 -7.61 -13.79 72.91
C ARG A 628 -7.57 -15.18 72.22
N SER A 629 -6.49 -15.99 72.30
CA SER A 629 -5.02 -15.74 72.18
C SER A 629 -4.26 -17.08 72.27
N PHE A 630 -3.17 -17.31 71.53
CA PHE A 630 -2.09 -18.24 71.95
C PHE A 630 -0.74 -17.95 71.27
N ARG A 631 0.38 -18.42 71.85
CA ARG A 631 1.77 -18.27 71.36
C ARG A 631 2.60 -19.56 71.58
N SER A 632 3.45 -19.90 70.61
CA SER A 632 4.73 -20.63 70.73
C SER A 632 5.43 -20.56 69.34
N THR A 633 6.67 -20.10 69.08
CA THR A 633 8.05 -20.30 69.62
C THR A 633 8.83 -21.49 69.03
N CYS A 634 9.60 -21.24 67.95
CA CYS A 634 11.03 -21.62 67.65
C CYS A 634 11.55 -23.08 67.87
N PRO A 635 12.81 -23.45 67.48
CA PRO A 635 13.91 -22.73 66.78
C PRO A 635 14.63 -23.48 65.61
N THR A 636 15.61 -22.80 64.95
CA THR A 636 16.87 -23.35 64.31
C THR A 636 16.79 -24.30 63.07
N SER A 637 17.80 -24.41 62.17
CA SER A 637 19.11 -23.70 62.01
C SER A 637 19.67 -23.68 60.56
N THR A 638 20.25 -22.52 60.19
CA THR A 638 21.52 -22.23 59.47
C THR A 638 22.13 -23.18 58.41
N ARG A 639 22.27 -22.69 57.16
CA ARG A 639 23.54 -22.41 56.40
C ARG A 639 23.21 -21.97 54.96
N PHE A 640 23.37 -20.70 54.60
CA PHE A 640 24.59 -20.03 54.11
C PHE A 640 25.09 -20.43 52.70
N PHE A 641 24.87 -19.55 51.74
CA PHE A 641 25.93 -19.06 50.84
C PHE A 641 25.63 -17.59 50.51
N GLU A 642 26.64 -16.72 50.57
CA GLU A 642 26.48 -15.26 50.48
C GLU A 642 27.47 -14.73 49.44
N VAL A 643 27.01 -13.84 48.55
CA VAL A 643 27.84 -13.11 47.59
C VAL A 643 27.54 -11.63 47.75
N ARG A 644 28.58 -10.84 48.05
CA ARG A 644 28.46 -9.40 48.35
C ARG A 644 27.86 -8.64 47.16
N ALA A 645 26.86 -7.82 47.44
CA ALA A 645 26.45 -6.75 46.54
C ALA A 645 27.43 -5.57 46.66
N SER A 646 28.05 -5.17 45.55
CA SER A 646 28.75 -3.89 45.43
C SER A 646 27.74 -2.75 45.32
N GLN A 647 28.00 -1.63 46.01
CA GLN A 647 27.20 -0.41 45.84
C GLN A 647 27.40 0.19 44.43
N PRO A 648 26.35 0.69 43.77
CA PRO A 648 26.49 1.51 42.56
C PRO A 648 26.73 2.99 42.92
N ASP A 649 27.37 3.72 42.00
CA ASP A 649 27.70 5.16 42.12
C ASP A 649 26.48 6.08 42.36
N PRO A 650 26.67 7.23 43.03
CA PRO A 650 25.61 8.20 43.31
C PRO A 650 25.34 9.21 42.17
N ASP A 651 26.08 9.17 41.05
CA ASP A 651 25.91 10.10 39.93
C ASP A 651 25.61 9.38 38.60
N GLY A 652 24.32 9.37 38.21
CA GLY A 652 23.87 8.80 36.94
C GLY A 652 22.39 9.08 36.68
N HIS A 653 22.08 9.96 35.73
CA HIS A 653 20.71 10.46 35.49
C HIS A 653 19.76 9.43 34.86
N ALA A 654 19.19 8.55 35.68
CA ALA A 654 18.03 7.74 35.31
C ALA A 654 16.73 8.59 35.32
N GLY A 655 16.08 8.71 34.16
CA GLY A 655 14.84 9.48 34.02
C GLY A 655 13.69 8.96 34.90
N ALA A 656 13.24 9.77 35.86
CA ALA A 656 12.26 9.35 36.85
C ALA A 656 10.84 9.20 36.26
N MET A 657 10.31 7.97 36.26
CA MET A 657 8.87 7.75 36.05
C MET A 657 8.06 8.33 37.23
N ALA A 658 6.99 9.05 36.91
CA ALA A 658 6.21 9.81 37.89
C ALA A 658 5.50 8.90 38.91
N ARG A 659 5.64 9.23 40.21
CA ARG A 659 4.87 8.60 41.28
C ARG A 659 3.40 9.08 41.25
N PRO A 660 2.40 8.20 41.43
CA PRO A 660 0.98 8.57 41.36
C PRO A 660 0.44 9.18 42.68
N SER A 661 -0.84 9.56 42.65
CA SER A 661 -1.61 10.17 43.73
C SER A 661 -1.71 9.33 45.01
N THR A 662 -2.07 9.98 46.12
CA THR A 662 -2.20 9.43 47.49
C THR A 662 -3.35 8.42 47.72
N SER A 663 -3.90 7.85 46.65
CA SER A 663 -4.98 6.85 46.68
C SER A 663 -4.57 5.60 45.90
N ALA A 664 -5.01 4.44 46.37
CA ALA A 664 -4.66 3.16 45.73
C ALA A 664 -5.10 3.13 44.25
N PRO A 665 -4.26 2.64 43.33
CA PRO A 665 -4.57 2.65 41.90
C PRO A 665 -5.79 1.77 41.59
N VAL A 666 -6.65 2.24 40.70
CA VAL A 666 -7.83 1.51 40.19
C VAL A 666 -7.72 1.16 38.71
N VAL A 667 -6.80 1.79 37.98
CA VAL A 667 -6.44 1.44 36.60
C VAL A 667 -4.95 1.07 36.52
N GLY A 668 -4.62 -0.02 35.85
CA GLY A 668 -3.22 -0.39 35.56
C GLY A 668 -2.88 -0.07 34.11
N ILE A 669 -1.81 0.68 33.85
CA ILE A 669 -1.27 0.92 32.50
C ILE A 669 -0.04 0.04 32.31
N ILE A 670 -0.09 -0.90 31.37
CA ILE A 670 1.05 -1.75 31.00
C ILE A 670 1.49 -1.52 29.56
N MET A 671 2.79 -1.67 29.31
CA MET A 671 3.37 -1.44 27.97
C MET A 671 4.60 -2.33 27.71
N GLY A 672 4.84 -2.68 26.45
CA GLY A 672 5.86 -3.66 26.06
C GLY A 672 7.31 -3.19 26.22
N SER A 673 7.53 -1.87 26.21
CA SER A 673 8.82 -1.17 26.11
C SER A 673 8.73 0.24 26.72
N GLN A 674 9.85 0.84 27.13
CA GLN A 674 9.87 2.26 27.52
C GLN A 674 9.48 3.20 26.38
N SER A 675 9.82 2.88 25.13
CA SER A 675 9.44 3.66 23.93
C SER A 675 7.93 3.73 23.70
N ASP A 676 7.16 2.73 24.16
CA ASP A 676 5.70 2.75 24.05
C ASP A 676 5.06 3.86 24.91
N TRP A 677 5.81 4.40 25.89
CA TRP A 677 5.36 5.49 26.76
C TRP A 677 5.05 6.78 26.00
N GLU A 678 5.70 7.05 24.85
CA GLU A 678 5.39 8.20 24.00
C GLU A 678 3.91 8.22 23.56
N THR A 679 3.32 7.04 23.35
CA THR A 679 1.87 6.89 23.14
C THR A 679 1.11 6.79 24.46
N MET A 680 1.58 5.97 25.40
CA MET A 680 0.82 5.62 26.61
C MET A 680 0.74 6.73 27.67
N VAL A 681 1.64 7.72 27.64
CA VAL A 681 1.57 8.91 28.49
C VAL A 681 0.24 9.66 28.29
N HIS A 682 -0.33 9.65 27.09
CA HIS A 682 -1.62 10.27 26.81
C HIS A 682 -2.81 9.55 27.49
N ALA A 683 -2.69 8.25 27.77
CA ALA A 683 -3.66 7.55 28.62
C ALA A 683 -3.51 8.01 30.07
N ALA A 684 -2.28 8.03 30.58
CA ALA A 684 -1.96 8.48 31.93
C ALA A 684 -2.45 9.92 32.20
N ASP A 685 -2.16 10.87 31.30
CA ASP A 685 -2.59 12.26 31.43
C ASP A 685 -4.11 12.44 31.35
N THR A 686 -4.79 11.61 30.55
CA THR A 686 -6.26 11.60 30.50
C THR A 686 -6.87 11.10 31.81
N LEU A 687 -6.25 10.10 32.47
CA LEU A 687 -6.66 9.65 33.80
C LEU A 687 -6.36 10.71 34.88
N LYS A 688 -5.20 11.40 34.82
CA LYS A 688 -4.90 12.55 35.71
C LYS A 688 -5.97 13.64 35.59
N LEU A 689 -6.35 14.02 34.37
CA LEU A 689 -7.36 15.06 34.10
C LEU A 689 -8.76 14.72 34.65
N LEU A 690 -9.08 13.42 34.75
CA LEU A 690 -10.31 12.93 35.38
C LEU A 690 -10.14 12.64 36.88
N GLY A 691 -8.92 12.72 37.42
CA GLY A 691 -8.61 12.37 38.81
C GLY A 691 -8.86 10.90 39.13
N VAL A 692 -8.56 10.00 38.18
CA VAL A 692 -8.62 8.54 38.36
C VAL A 692 -7.22 8.05 38.76
N ALA A 693 -7.10 7.36 39.89
CA ALA A 693 -5.83 6.82 40.37
C ALA A 693 -5.37 5.64 39.49
N PHE A 694 -4.11 5.68 39.05
CA PHE A 694 -3.54 4.63 38.20
C PHE A 694 -2.07 4.34 38.55
N GLU A 695 -1.60 3.18 38.10
CA GLU A 695 -0.19 2.79 38.07
C GLU A 695 0.27 2.60 36.62
N SER A 696 1.58 2.69 36.36
CA SER A 696 2.15 2.51 35.02
C SER A 696 3.43 1.67 35.07
N GLU A 697 3.51 0.59 34.31
CA GLU A 697 4.64 -0.34 34.34
C GLU A 697 5.03 -0.92 32.97
N VAL A 698 6.34 -1.09 32.74
CA VAL A 698 6.86 -1.83 31.58
C VAL A 698 6.79 -3.33 31.85
N VAL A 699 5.98 -4.02 31.03
CA VAL A 699 5.62 -5.44 31.15
C VAL A 699 5.53 -6.02 29.73
N SER A 700 6.46 -6.89 29.35
CA SER A 700 6.64 -7.30 27.96
C SER A 700 6.23 -8.76 27.77
N ALA A 701 5.21 -9.01 26.93
CA ALA A 701 4.68 -10.36 26.69
C ALA A 701 5.74 -11.36 26.18
N HIS A 702 6.80 -10.88 25.53
CA HIS A 702 7.86 -11.72 24.96
C HIS A 702 9.14 -11.71 25.81
N ARG A 703 9.49 -10.57 26.43
CA ARG A 703 10.75 -10.42 27.20
C ARG A 703 10.59 -10.69 28.70
N THR A 704 9.41 -10.45 29.25
CA THR A 704 9.10 -10.67 30.69
C THR A 704 7.74 -11.38 30.87
N PRO A 705 7.50 -12.55 30.22
CA PRO A 705 6.20 -13.23 30.23
C PRO A 705 5.74 -13.67 31.63
N LEU A 706 6.67 -14.04 32.52
CA LEU A 706 6.34 -14.35 33.92
C LEU A 706 5.82 -13.12 34.65
N LYS A 707 6.52 -11.98 34.51
CA LYS A 707 6.07 -10.69 35.06
C LYS A 707 4.67 -10.30 34.56
N LEU A 708 4.36 -10.53 33.27
CA LEU A 708 3.02 -10.31 32.72
C LEU A 708 1.97 -11.19 33.39
N LYS A 709 2.25 -12.49 33.53
CA LYS A 709 1.36 -13.44 34.20
C LYS A 709 1.11 -13.04 35.65
N ASP A 710 2.15 -12.73 36.40
CA ASP A 710 2.05 -12.39 37.81
C ASP A 710 1.33 -11.04 38.00
N TYR A 711 1.60 -10.04 37.15
CA TYR A 711 0.89 -8.77 37.10
C TYR A 711 -0.63 -8.96 36.87
N ALA A 712 -1.00 -9.71 35.82
CA ALA A 712 -2.39 -9.90 35.40
C ALA A 712 -3.22 -10.72 36.42
N LEU A 713 -2.62 -11.78 36.99
CA LEU A 713 -3.24 -12.59 38.04
C LEU A 713 -3.36 -11.84 39.37
N ALA A 714 -2.39 -10.99 39.71
CA ALA A 714 -2.44 -10.18 40.92
C ALA A 714 -3.38 -8.96 40.81
N ALA A 715 -3.56 -8.39 39.62
CA ALA A 715 -4.27 -7.12 39.38
C ALA A 715 -5.57 -6.96 40.18
N LYS A 716 -6.50 -7.93 40.09
CA LYS A 716 -7.78 -7.90 40.80
C LYS A 716 -7.63 -7.94 42.33
N LYS A 717 -6.62 -8.65 42.86
CA LYS A 717 -6.29 -8.69 44.29
C LYS A 717 -5.64 -7.39 44.78
N ARG A 718 -4.89 -6.70 43.91
CA ARG A 718 -4.27 -5.39 44.17
C ARG A 718 -5.26 -4.21 44.10
N GLY A 719 -6.54 -4.47 43.81
CA GLY A 719 -7.60 -3.47 43.79
C GLY A 719 -7.95 -2.91 42.40
N LEU A 720 -7.14 -3.22 41.38
CA LEU A 720 -7.38 -2.77 39.99
C LEU A 720 -8.74 -3.23 39.47
N LYS A 721 -9.36 -2.38 38.66
CA LYS A 721 -10.67 -2.57 38.04
C LYS A 721 -10.59 -2.72 36.52
N VAL A 722 -9.64 -2.04 35.89
CA VAL A 722 -9.40 -2.04 34.44
C VAL A 722 -7.89 -2.06 34.19
N ILE A 723 -7.45 -2.75 33.13
CA ILE A 723 -6.07 -2.68 32.63
C ILE A 723 -6.09 -2.00 31.25
N ILE A 724 -5.19 -1.04 31.03
CA ILE A 724 -4.90 -0.46 29.71
C ILE A 724 -3.55 -1.01 29.26
N ALA A 725 -3.51 -1.67 28.11
CA ALA A 725 -2.32 -2.35 27.61
C ALA A 725 -1.91 -1.77 26.25
N GLY A 726 -0.73 -1.13 26.19
CA GLY A 726 -0.14 -0.58 24.97
C GLY A 726 0.87 -1.54 24.35
N ALA A 727 0.73 -1.85 23.06
CA ALA A 727 1.67 -2.73 22.35
C ALA A 727 1.92 -2.27 20.92
N GLY A 728 3.19 -2.20 20.53
CA GLY A 728 3.63 -1.97 19.16
C GLY A 728 4.12 -3.26 18.49
N GLY A 729 3.99 -3.34 17.17
CA GLY A 729 4.35 -4.53 16.39
C GLY A 729 3.25 -5.59 16.38
N ALA A 730 3.53 -6.76 15.80
CA ALA A 730 2.66 -7.95 15.88
C ALA A 730 2.64 -8.59 17.29
N ALA A 731 2.48 -7.77 18.33
CA ALA A 731 2.60 -8.13 19.73
C ALA A 731 1.24 -8.33 20.39
N HIS A 732 1.13 -9.38 21.22
CA HIS A 732 -0.14 -9.83 21.78
C HIS A 732 -0.33 -9.43 23.26
N LEU A 733 0.35 -8.39 23.75
CA LEU A 733 0.35 -8.02 25.18
C LEU A 733 -1.06 -7.80 25.76
N PRO A 734 -2.00 -7.06 25.12
CA PRO A 734 -3.36 -6.91 25.63
C PRO A 734 -4.12 -8.24 25.67
N GLY A 735 -3.94 -9.08 24.64
CA GLY A 735 -4.55 -10.40 24.55
C GLY A 735 -4.04 -11.38 25.61
N MET A 736 -2.74 -11.40 25.84
CA MET A 736 -2.10 -12.19 26.89
C MET A 736 -2.47 -11.70 28.30
N ALA A 737 -2.67 -10.39 28.49
CA ALA A 737 -3.21 -9.86 29.75
C ALA A 737 -4.67 -10.30 29.96
N ALA A 738 -5.52 -10.20 28.94
CA ALA A 738 -6.93 -10.61 29.00
C ALA A 738 -7.10 -12.13 29.19
N ALA A 739 -6.20 -12.95 28.64
CA ALA A 739 -6.20 -14.40 28.87
C ALA A 739 -5.81 -14.80 30.31
N LEU A 740 -5.30 -13.87 31.11
CA LEU A 740 -4.76 -14.12 32.45
C LEU A 740 -5.46 -13.28 33.55
N THR A 741 -6.54 -12.57 33.22
CA THR A 741 -7.30 -11.79 34.21
C THR A 741 -8.79 -11.69 33.85
N VAL A 742 -9.64 -11.47 34.86
CA VAL A 742 -11.09 -11.25 34.68
C VAL A 742 -11.48 -9.77 34.76
N LEU A 743 -10.50 -8.87 34.72
CA LEU A 743 -10.70 -7.43 34.58
C LEU A 743 -10.82 -7.06 33.09
N PRO A 744 -11.66 -6.08 32.71
CA PRO A 744 -11.65 -5.52 31.37
C PRO A 744 -10.25 -5.04 30.97
N VAL A 745 -9.77 -5.51 29.82
CA VAL A 745 -8.52 -5.04 29.19
C VAL A 745 -8.86 -4.12 28.01
N MET A 746 -8.22 -2.95 28.00
CA MET A 746 -8.28 -1.95 26.95
C MET A 746 -6.99 -2.05 26.12
N GLY A 747 -7.08 -2.60 24.91
CA GLY A 747 -5.97 -2.74 23.99
C GLY A 747 -5.73 -1.44 23.22
N VAL A 748 -4.54 -0.86 23.37
CA VAL A 748 -4.06 0.30 22.61
C VAL A 748 -3.01 -0.18 21.60
N PRO A 749 -3.33 -0.20 20.30
CA PRO A 749 -2.33 -0.39 19.25
C PRO A 749 -1.36 0.80 19.25
N VAL A 750 -0.11 0.58 19.62
CA VAL A 750 0.96 1.59 19.51
C VAL A 750 1.48 1.60 18.07
N GLN A 751 1.81 2.77 17.55
CA GLN A 751 2.27 2.93 16.16
C GLN A 751 3.63 2.25 15.98
N SER A 752 3.68 1.26 15.09
CA SER A 752 4.93 0.63 14.64
C SER A 752 5.57 1.51 13.57
N LYS A 753 6.91 1.59 13.53
CA LYS A 753 7.64 2.31 12.46
C LYS A 753 7.56 1.65 11.08
N ALA A 754 6.98 0.44 10.99
CA ALA A 754 6.95 -0.36 9.77
C ALA A 754 5.59 -0.36 9.08
N LEU A 755 4.48 -0.30 9.83
CA LEU A 755 3.12 -0.45 9.32
C LEU A 755 2.13 0.51 10.01
N ASP A 756 2.63 1.64 10.53
CA ASP A 756 1.88 2.69 11.24
C ASP A 756 0.99 2.18 12.40
N GLY A 757 1.27 0.99 12.94
CA GLY A 757 0.46 0.33 13.97
C GLY A 757 -0.73 -0.48 13.46
N ILE A 758 -0.88 -0.70 12.15
CA ILE A 758 -1.86 -1.65 11.57
C ILE A 758 -1.56 -3.09 12.01
N ASP A 759 -0.28 -3.46 12.10
CA ASP A 759 0.17 -4.73 12.68
C ASP A 759 -0.21 -4.87 14.16
N SER A 760 -0.03 -3.80 14.94
CA SER A 760 -0.50 -3.71 16.33
C SER A 760 -2.02 -3.83 16.44
N LEU A 761 -2.77 -3.22 15.52
CA LEU A 761 -4.24 -3.31 15.50
C LEU A 761 -4.69 -4.75 15.18
N LEU A 762 -4.06 -5.38 14.18
CA LEU A 762 -4.37 -6.74 13.76
C LEU A 762 -3.98 -7.79 14.81
N SER A 763 -2.88 -7.63 15.57
CA SER A 763 -2.54 -8.56 16.66
C SER A 763 -3.47 -8.45 17.87
N ILE A 764 -4.05 -7.26 18.11
CA ILE A 764 -4.93 -7.00 19.25
C ILE A 764 -6.40 -7.36 18.94
N VAL A 765 -6.87 -7.17 17.69
CA VAL A 765 -8.28 -7.44 17.32
C VAL A 765 -8.57 -8.92 17.04
N GLN A 766 -7.57 -9.72 16.64
CA GLN A 766 -7.74 -11.15 16.27
C GLN A 766 -7.83 -12.11 17.47
N MET A 767 -8.38 -11.68 18.61
CA MET A 767 -8.48 -12.52 19.80
C MET A 767 -9.54 -13.62 19.62
N PRO A 768 -9.26 -14.87 20.04
CA PRO A 768 -10.22 -15.96 19.97
C PRO A 768 -11.42 -15.73 20.90
N ALA A 769 -12.56 -16.33 20.52
CA ALA A 769 -13.78 -16.31 21.32
C ALA A 769 -13.51 -16.76 22.77
N GLY A 770 -14.01 -15.98 23.73
CA GLY A 770 -13.77 -16.18 25.16
C GLY A 770 -12.69 -15.27 25.77
N ILE A 771 -11.81 -14.63 24.97
CA ILE A 771 -10.79 -13.69 25.47
C ILE A 771 -11.11 -12.24 25.01
N PRO A 772 -11.94 -11.49 25.73
CA PRO A 772 -12.37 -10.15 25.31
C PRO A 772 -11.29 -9.08 25.52
N VAL A 773 -10.89 -8.41 24.43
CA VAL A 773 -10.06 -7.19 24.46
C VAL A 773 -10.83 -6.04 23.80
N HIS A 774 -11.00 -4.94 24.53
CA HIS A 774 -11.59 -3.73 23.99
C HIS A 774 -10.51 -3.01 23.17
N THR A 775 -10.54 -3.18 21.85
CA THR A 775 -9.51 -2.65 20.95
C THR A 775 -9.85 -1.21 20.54
N PHE A 776 -8.94 -0.27 20.78
CA PHE A 776 -9.13 1.14 20.45
C PHE A 776 -8.43 1.53 19.15
N ALA A 777 -8.64 2.78 18.72
CA ALA A 777 -7.91 3.39 17.60
C ALA A 777 -6.39 3.32 17.79
N ILE A 778 -5.62 3.50 16.72
CA ILE A 778 -4.16 3.43 16.79
C ILE A 778 -3.56 4.69 17.44
N GLY A 779 -2.44 4.52 18.16
CA GLY A 779 -1.57 5.57 18.66
C GLY A 779 -2.22 6.48 19.71
N ARG A 780 -1.93 7.78 19.62
CA ARG A 780 -2.42 8.81 20.56
C ARG A 780 -3.93 8.80 20.75
N ALA A 781 -4.69 8.60 19.67
CA ALA A 781 -6.15 8.52 19.75
C ALA A 781 -6.61 7.29 20.55
N GLY A 782 -5.93 6.16 20.37
CA GLY A 782 -6.11 4.94 21.16
C GLY A 782 -5.90 5.16 22.65
N ALA A 783 -4.75 5.71 23.02
CA ALA A 783 -4.37 5.93 24.42
C ALA A 783 -5.40 6.82 25.16
N ILE A 784 -5.83 7.93 24.53
CA ILE A 784 -6.86 8.81 25.09
C ILE A 784 -8.21 8.08 25.20
N ASN A 785 -8.66 7.42 24.13
CA ASN A 785 -9.97 6.76 24.12
C ASN A 785 -10.03 5.55 25.07
N ALA A 786 -8.93 4.82 25.26
CA ALA A 786 -8.84 3.74 26.23
C ALA A 786 -8.92 4.25 27.69
N ALA A 787 -8.31 5.40 27.99
CA ALA A 787 -8.46 6.05 29.29
C ALA A 787 -9.90 6.57 29.52
N LEU A 788 -10.53 7.16 28.50
CA LEU A 788 -11.94 7.55 28.55
C LEU A 788 -12.89 6.34 28.70
N GLY A 789 -12.58 5.22 28.04
CA GLY A 789 -13.33 3.96 28.17
C GLY A 789 -13.18 3.32 29.56
N ALA A 790 -11.96 3.28 30.11
CA ALA A 790 -11.73 2.86 31.48
C ALA A 790 -12.49 3.73 32.49
N ALA A 791 -12.45 5.06 32.32
CA ALA A 791 -13.21 5.99 33.15
C ALA A 791 -14.73 5.83 32.99
N ALA A 792 -15.23 5.53 31.79
CA ALA A 792 -16.66 5.27 31.56
C ALA A 792 -17.15 4.01 32.28
N ILE A 793 -16.36 2.92 32.31
CA ILE A 793 -16.69 1.71 33.09
C ILE A 793 -16.70 2.02 34.60
N LEU A 794 -15.73 2.78 35.10
CA LEU A 794 -15.67 3.19 36.50
C LEU A 794 -16.85 4.11 36.89
N ALA A 795 -17.22 5.04 36.02
CA ALA A 795 -18.31 6.00 36.22
C ALA A 795 -19.69 5.34 36.42
N LEU A 796 -19.90 4.09 35.96
CA LEU A 796 -21.11 3.31 36.26
C LEU A 796 -21.34 3.09 37.77
N ASN A 797 -20.29 3.21 38.58
CA ASN A 797 -20.32 3.06 40.04
C ASN A 797 -19.76 4.30 40.78
N ASP A 798 -19.41 5.37 40.05
CA ASP A 798 -18.86 6.62 40.60
C ASP A 798 -19.54 7.84 39.94
N VAL A 799 -20.53 8.38 40.66
CA VAL A 799 -21.33 9.54 40.25
C VAL A 799 -20.48 10.82 40.14
N ALA A 800 -19.37 10.92 40.87
CA ALA A 800 -18.46 12.07 40.76
C ALA A 800 -17.60 11.97 39.49
N LEU A 801 -17.10 10.77 39.16
CA LEU A 801 -16.40 10.52 37.90
C LEU A 801 -17.32 10.65 36.68
N ALA A 802 -18.58 10.22 36.77
CA ALA A 802 -19.58 10.44 35.71
C ALA A 802 -19.72 11.93 35.36
N LYS A 803 -19.94 12.79 36.37
CA LYS A 803 -20.01 14.25 36.18
C LYS A 803 -18.74 14.86 35.58
N LYS A 804 -17.55 14.35 35.93
CA LYS A 804 -16.28 14.78 35.31
C LYS A 804 -16.17 14.36 33.85
N LEU A 805 -16.66 13.18 33.48
CA LEU A 805 -16.65 12.66 32.11
C LEU A 805 -17.62 13.45 31.21
N ASP A 806 -18.80 13.80 31.71
CA ASP A 806 -19.74 14.68 31.00
C ASP A 806 -19.18 16.11 30.86
N ALA A 807 -18.56 16.65 31.91
CA ALA A 807 -17.85 17.94 31.84
C ALA A 807 -16.61 17.90 30.92
N TYR A 808 -15.98 16.73 30.71
CA TYR A 808 -14.96 16.56 29.68
C TYR A 808 -15.57 16.62 28.28
N ARG A 809 -16.65 15.86 28.02
CA ARG A 809 -17.38 15.86 26.74
C ARG A 809 -17.88 17.26 26.36
N ALA A 810 -18.55 17.94 27.29
CA ALA A 810 -19.05 19.31 27.08
C ALA A 810 -17.93 20.31 26.71
N ARG A 811 -16.74 20.18 27.31
CA ARG A 811 -15.57 20.99 26.94
C ARG A 811 -15.04 20.68 25.54
N GLN A 812 -15.04 19.42 25.10
CA GLN A 812 -14.66 19.08 23.72
C GLN A 812 -15.66 19.65 22.71
N THR A 813 -16.96 19.49 22.94
CA THR A 813 -18.00 20.08 22.08
C THR A 813 -17.86 21.60 22.00
N LYS A 814 -17.69 22.28 23.15
CA LYS A 814 -17.47 23.73 23.18
C LYS A 814 -16.21 24.14 22.43
N ALA A 815 -15.08 23.43 22.59
CA ALA A 815 -13.83 23.76 21.89
C ALA A 815 -13.91 23.65 20.35
N VAL A 816 -14.88 22.90 19.81
CA VAL A 816 -15.19 22.87 18.37
C VAL A 816 -16.11 24.03 17.98
N LEU A 817 -17.16 24.30 18.75
CA LEU A 817 -18.09 25.39 18.51
C LEU A 817 -17.43 26.78 18.61
N ASP A 818 -16.49 26.95 19.54
CA ASP A 818 -15.71 28.17 19.74
C ASP A 818 -14.68 28.41 18.60
N ASN A 819 -14.44 27.43 17.71
CA ASN A 819 -13.47 27.56 16.61
C ASN A 819 -13.94 26.87 15.31
N PRO A 820 -14.99 27.39 14.66
CA PRO A 820 -15.69 26.72 13.56
C PRO A 820 -14.96 26.77 12.19
N LEU A 821 -13.77 27.38 12.11
CA LEU A 821 -13.01 27.52 10.86
C LEU A 821 -11.64 26.83 10.96
N PRO A 822 -11.36 25.80 10.13
CA PRO A 822 -10.08 25.10 10.17
C PRO A 822 -8.93 26.04 9.81
N GLY A 823 -7.99 26.23 10.73
CA GLY A 823 -6.77 27.01 10.54
C GLY A 823 -6.52 28.09 11.60
N ARG A 824 -7.56 28.65 12.24
CA ARG A 824 -7.40 29.65 13.32
C ARG A 824 -7.12 29.04 14.70
N LYS A 825 -6.05 28.25 14.82
CA LYS A 825 -5.43 28.01 16.14
C LYS A 825 -4.59 29.24 16.52
N GLY A 826 -5.20 30.13 17.29
CA GLY A 826 -4.52 31.32 17.80
C GLY A 826 -3.33 30.94 18.68
N LYS A 827 -2.18 31.58 18.45
CA LYS A 827 -1.10 31.61 19.44
C LYS A 827 -1.53 32.51 20.60
N GLN A 828 -2.00 31.91 21.69
CA GLN A 828 -1.76 32.49 23.01
C GLN A 828 -0.42 31.93 23.53
N ARG A 829 0.24 32.69 24.41
CA ARG A 829 1.56 32.37 24.97
C ARG A 829 1.45 31.35 26.09
#